data_AF-A0A9P6VD28-F1
#
_entry.id   AF-A0A9P6VD28-F1
#
_cell.length_a   1.000
_cell.length_b   1.000
_cell.length_c   1.000
_cell.angle_alpha   90.00
_cell.angle_beta   90.00
_cell.angle_gamma   90.00
#
_symmetry.space_group_name_H-M   'P 1'
#
loop_
_entity.id
_entity.type
_entity.pdbx_description
1 polymer ?
#
loop_
_entity_poly.entity_id
_entity_poly.type
_entity_poly.pdbx_seq_one_letter_code
_entity_poly.pdbx_strand_id
1 'polypeptide(L)'
;MSFDYLFSKNSPGEELKETTNNRNTKIRTFYTSCWSVDSAKLEEDLPVGSQFSGGTMTLSPRVVDRFFACLSRSKGDHLVSRSPTPWLPLDFGILVAWPALIKPLLLSDIAGDIFRLLHRSNSFELCPGVEPFRIGDVLKTSSCISKILIQPHGKLVEVVATIHRERRALMKVTSAFFIQGKPSDDENPESVDEMEMTLTINSTKLLALILSRSCFKFRKTGQPIIGKSLLFKIRSKKTRTSSLGVSALKVSGQIYTETDDGSSQIQVGVVHFVNPSCAGNPVTDFLERYGSPLQTLEPLASPGWKPTKPRLIRVPDSGREYSDVSTDGNPIHVCPIFAGFALLPGPITHGMYTSAIVRMAIEAEITQSDVFRFRRWSTSFDGMVRAGDILRIELHHVAMIEGRMVFDVKVYNHESNDKVLQATAEVEQDRTAYIFCGQGSQVKNMGMALYESDDVARALWDKGNQYLLETFGFSLLDLVRKDPKELTVYFGGPKGRKIRENYLTMTRKVHQGGKMIVLPVIEGLTPESESHTFRDARGLLFSTQFAQPVITLMNLAEMASLKSRGLVQENALFAGHSLGEYSALAACTSCFIQLDDLLRAVFYRGLVMQVAMTRDSDGRTDFSMVAVNPSRVGKSFKEKSLKILVQYITSSTGLLLEVVNFNVERQQYVCAGHLQALWILGQACDMLASNPEFSMCSSKDTETIVRQLIPMAKVASHPIELDRGRATVPLSGIDIPFHSSYLRAGIDVFRECLVQMISEEAVVPEQLIGKFIPNVMGTPFSLDRKYVEEAARVTGSKMLKSLLGQGA
;
A
#
# COMPACT_ATOMS: atom_id res chain seq x y z
N MET A 1 32.17 -23.33 35.09
CA MET A 1 31.33 -24.47 34.72
C MET A 1 31.97 -25.74 35.27
N SER A 2 31.21 -26.64 35.89
CA SER A 2 31.73 -27.91 36.43
C SER A 2 30.96 -29.09 35.80
N PHE A 3 31.72 -30.09 35.32
CA PHE A 3 31.21 -31.37 34.86
C PHE A 3 31.70 -32.45 35.82
N ASP A 4 30.79 -33.32 36.24
CA ASP A 4 31.11 -34.37 37.22
C ASP A 4 31.23 -35.70 36.48
N TYR A 5 32.33 -36.42 36.69
CA TYR A 5 32.57 -37.73 36.10
C TYR A 5 32.78 -38.77 37.19
N LEU A 6 32.07 -39.90 37.05
CA LEU A 6 32.24 -41.08 37.89
C LEU A 6 33.27 -41.99 37.24
N PHE A 7 34.35 -42.25 37.97
CA PHE A 7 35.37 -43.20 37.56
C PHE A 7 35.10 -44.56 38.20
N SER A 8 34.81 -45.58 37.39
CA SER A 8 34.52 -46.94 37.87
C SER A 8 35.71 -47.86 37.66
N LYS A 9 36.44 -48.16 38.75
CA LYS A 9 37.59 -49.10 38.73
C LYS A 9 37.22 -50.56 38.49
N ASN A 10 35.95 -50.94 38.66
CA ASN A 10 35.51 -52.36 38.64
C ASN A 10 34.80 -52.77 37.34
N SER A 11 34.85 -51.94 36.29
CA SER A 11 34.26 -52.21 34.98
C SER A 11 35.36 -52.67 34.01
N PRO A 12 35.11 -53.67 33.13
CA PRO A 12 36.13 -54.12 32.20
C PRO A 12 36.50 -52.97 31.24
N GLY A 13 37.69 -52.38 31.45
CA GLY A 13 38.20 -51.26 30.65
C GLY A 13 38.39 -49.91 31.36
N GLU A 14 38.21 -49.82 32.68
CA GLU A 14 38.33 -48.55 33.45
C GLU A 14 37.51 -47.40 32.83
N GLU A 15 36.18 -47.45 32.97
CA GLU A 15 35.29 -46.49 32.32
C GLU A 15 35.11 -45.18 33.13
N LEU A 16 35.19 -44.05 32.43
CA LEU A 16 34.87 -42.71 32.93
C LEU A 16 33.47 -42.32 32.40
N LYS A 17 32.47 -42.23 33.29
CA LYS A 17 31.07 -41.91 32.91
C LYS A 17 30.67 -40.55 33.44
N GLU A 18 30.18 -39.67 32.56
CA GLU A 18 29.64 -38.37 32.98
C GLU A 18 28.37 -38.56 33.82
N THR A 19 28.26 -37.81 34.92
CA THR A 19 27.07 -37.80 35.76
C THR A 19 26.05 -36.85 35.13
N THR A 20 24.94 -37.39 34.61
CA THR A 20 23.91 -36.60 33.92
C THR A 20 22.94 -35.88 34.86
N ASN A 21 22.94 -36.22 36.15
CA ASN A 21 22.09 -35.58 37.15
C ASN A 21 22.42 -34.08 37.27
N ASN A 22 21.41 -33.23 37.15
CA ASN A 22 21.52 -31.75 37.20
C ASN A 22 22.47 -31.12 36.16
N ARG A 23 22.92 -31.88 35.15
CA ARG A 23 23.81 -31.37 34.10
C ARG A 23 23.23 -30.15 33.39
N ASN A 24 21.98 -30.26 32.91
CA ASN A 24 21.31 -29.16 32.20
C ASN A 24 21.09 -27.94 33.12
N THR A 25 20.84 -28.16 34.41
CA THR A 25 20.72 -27.07 35.39
C THR A 25 22.05 -26.32 35.55
N LYS A 26 23.17 -27.03 35.68
CA LYS A 26 24.51 -26.40 35.74
C LYS A 26 24.85 -25.63 34.46
N ILE A 27 24.49 -26.18 33.30
CA ILE A 27 24.66 -25.52 32.00
C ILE A 27 23.82 -24.24 31.94
N ARG A 28 22.55 -24.29 32.35
CA ARG A 28 21.67 -23.11 32.44
C ARG A 28 22.28 -22.04 33.34
N THR A 29 22.71 -22.37 34.57
CA THR A 29 23.34 -21.42 35.49
C THR A 29 24.59 -20.76 34.88
N PHE A 30 25.38 -21.54 34.13
CA PHE A 30 26.53 -21.01 33.41
C PHE A 30 26.11 -20.03 32.31
N TYR A 31 25.14 -20.37 31.46
CA TYR A 31 24.64 -19.48 30.40
C TYR A 31 23.91 -18.24 30.94
N THR A 32 23.19 -18.35 32.06
CA THR A 32 22.64 -17.20 32.80
C THR A 32 23.74 -16.20 33.14
N SER A 33 24.91 -16.69 33.55
CA SER A 33 26.07 -15.84 33.83
C SER A 33 26.71 -15.28 32.56
N CYS A 34 26.93 -16.10 31.53
CA CYS A 34 27.51 -15.68 30.24
C CYS A 34 26.69 -14.57 29.57
N TRP A 35 25.37 -14.64 29.68
CA TRP A 35 24.45 -13.66 29.10
C TRP A 35 24.03 -12.56 30.08
N SER A 36 24.64 -12.49 31.27
CA SER A 36 24.36 -11.46 32.29
C SER A 36 22.86 -11.35 32.64
N VAL A 37 22.17 -12.48 32.68
CA VAL A 37 20.75 -12.54 33.04
C VAL A 37 20.64 -12.57 34.57
N ASP A 38 19.82 -11.67 35.12
CA ASP A 38 19.53 -11.60 36.56
C ASP A 38 18.81 -12.87 37.04
N SER A 39 19.51 -13.70 37.79
CA SER A 39 19.00 -14.98 38.30
C SER A 39 17.82 -14.81 39.25
N ALA A 40 17.67 -13.66 39.92
CA ALA A 40 16.53 -13.38 40.81
C ALA A 40 15.22 -13.14 40.05
N LYS A 41 15.28 -12.90 38.73
CA LYS A 41 14.12 -12.66 37.84
C LYS A 41 13.74 -13.88 37.00
N LEU A 42 14.54 -14.95 37.06
CA LEU A 42 14.13 -16.29 36.64
C LEU A 42 13.43 -16.93 37.84
N GLU A 43 12.21 -16.50 38.14
CA GLU A 43 11.36 -17.24 39.10
C GLU A 43 11.20 -18.68 38.58
N GLU A 44 11.44 -19.67 39.43
CA GLU A 44 11.57 -21.08 39.04
C GLU A 44 10.29 -21.69 38.41
N ASP A 45 9.17 -20.96 38.42
CA ASP A 45 7.82 -21.43 38.03
C ASP A 45 7.11 -20.58 36.94
N LEU A 46 7.82 -19.73 36.20
CA LEU A 46 7.17 -18.96 35.11
C LEU A 46 6.78 -19.89 33.93
N PRO A 47 5.49 -20.00 33.58
CA PRO A 47 5.06 -20.90 32.51
C PRO A 47 5.55 -20.41 31.15
N VAL A 48 5.69 -21.33 30.19
CA VAL A 48 6.04 -21.08 28.77
C VAL A 48 5.23 -19.95 28.12
N GLY A 49 3.99 -19.71 28.56
CA GLY A 49 3.14 -18.63 28.06
C GLY A 49 3.40 -17.22 28.61
N SER A 50 4.42 -17.05 29.47
CA SER A 50 4.73 -15.77 30.11
C SER A 50 5.38 -14.77 29.15
N GLN A 51 5.33 -13.49 29.53
CA GLN A 51 6.01 -12.41 28.83
C GLN A 51 7.31 -12.06 29.57
N PHE A 52 8.42 -11.94 28.84
CA PHE A 52 9.75 -11.70 29.39
C PHE A 52 10.23 -10.30 29.03
N SER A 53 10.63 -9.51 30.02
CA SER A 53 11.16 -8.16 29.79
C SER A 53 12.68 -8.18 29.58
N GLY A 54 13.17 -7.50 28.54
CA GLY A 54 14.61 -7.31 28.29
C GLY A 54 15.19 -6.07 28.96
N GLY A 55 14.37 -5.26 29.65
CA GLY A 55 14.80 -4.03 30.29
C GLY A 55 14.65 -2.80 29.38
N THR A 56 15.38 -1.73 29.74
CA THR A 56 15.41 -0.46 28.99
C THR A 56 16.83 -0.19 28.51
N MET A 57 16.99 0.16 27.24
CA MET A 57 18.28 0.49 26.63
C MET A 57 18.21 1.84 25.94
N THR A 58 19.22 2.68 26.15
CA THR A 58 19.37 3.97 25.46
C THR A 58 20.40 3.84 24.35
N LEU A 59 20.03 4.22 23.12
CA LEU A 59 20.93 4.19 21.96
C LEU A 59 21.91 5.37 21.98
N SER A 60 22.99 5.23 22.75
CA SER A 60 24.05 6.26 22.82
C SER A 60 24.97 6.24 21.58
N PRO A 61 25.58 7.38 21.21
CA PRO A 61 26.57 7.43 20.13
C PRO A 61 27.71 6.42 20.31
N ARG A 62 28.19 6.23 21.55
CA ARG A 62 29.27 5.29 21.86
C ARG A 62 28.94 3.84 21.53
N VAL A 63 27.71 3.39 21.81
CA VAL A 63 27.25 2.03 21.49
C VAL A 63 27.19 1.84 19.98
N VAL A 64 26.63 2.84 19.29
CA VAL A 64 26.51 2.85 17.83
C VAL A 64 27.88 2.80 17.16
N ASP A 65 28.80 3.66 17.57
CA ASP A 65 30.15 3.74 16.98
C ASP A 65 30.93 2.44 17.18
N ARG A 66 30.82 1.81 18.35
CA ARG A 66 31.45 0.49 18.61
C ARG A 66 30.88 -0.61 17.71
N PHE A 67 29.56 -0.63 17.50
CA PHE A 67 28.92 -1.60 16.63
C PHE A 67 29.39 -1.46 15.18
N PHE A 68 29.36 -0.24 14.63
CA PHE A 68 29.85 0.00 13.27
C PHE A 68 31.35 -0.24 13.13
N ALA A 69 32.15 0.11 14.15
CA ALA A 69 33.58 -0.20 14.15
C ALA A 69 33.85 -1.71 14.11
N CYS A 70 33.02 -2.51 14.79
CA CYS A 70 33.10 -3.98 14.74
C CYS A 70 32.77 -4.53 13.34
N LEU A 71 31.66 -4.06 12.73
CA LEU A 71 31.23 -4.51 11.40
C LEU A 71 32.21 -4.08 10.29
N SER A 72 32.77 -2.88 10.39
CA SER A 72 33.68 -2.30 9.38
C SER A 72 35.05 -2.97 9.31
N ARG A 73 35.35 -3.94 10.20
CA ARG A 73 36.57 -4.76 10.10
C ARG A 73 36.50 -5.79 8.98
N SER A 74 35.30 -6.15 8.55
CA SER A 74 35.11 -6.95 7.34
C SER A 74 35.64 -6.17 6.13
N LYS A 75 36.31 -6.85 5.21
CA LYS A 75 36.81 -6.25 3.97
C LYS A 75 36.08 -6.85 2.79
N GLY A 76 35.56 -6.02 1.89
CA GLY A 76 34.78 -6.48 0.76
C GLY A 76 34.35 -5.34 -0.13
N ASP A 77 34.03 -5.68 -1.38
CA ASP A 77 33.45 -4.74 -2.32
C ASP A 77 32.09 -4.28 -1.76
N HIS A 78 31.82 -2.98 -1.77
CA HIS A 78 30.55 -2.38 -1.34
C HIS A 78 30.26 -2.35 0.17
N LEU A 79 31.23 -2.61 1.05
CA LEU A 79 31.09 -2.27 2.47
C LEU A 79 31.19 -0.75 2.63
N VAL A 80 30.04 -0.07 2.64
CA VAL A 80 29.94 1.38 2.75
C VAL A 80 30.19 1.82 4.20
N SER A 81 31.02 2.86 4.38
CA SER A 81 31.18 3.51 5.68
C SER A 81 29.87 4.15 6.13
N ARG A 82 29.62 4.18 7.44
CA ARG A 82 28.42 4.80 8.04
C ARG A 82 28.13 6.17 7.41
N SER A 83 26.92 6.32 6.87
CA SER A 83 26.37 7.63 6.50
C SER A 83 26.25 8.50 7.77
N PRO A 84 26.54 9.81 7.75
CA PRO A 84 26.52 10.70 8.92
C PRO A 84 25.11 10.95 9.49
N THR A 85 24.15 10.06 9.24
CA THR A 85 22.77 10.14 9.71
C THR A 85 22.63 9.72 11.17
N PRO A 86 21.62 10.27 11.88
CA PRO A 86 21.26 9.80 13.22
C PRO A 86 20.44 8.50 13.20
N TRP A 87 20.03 8.04 12.01
CA TRP A 87 19.23 6.84 11.80
C TRP A 87 20.09 5.59 11.75
N LEU A 88 19.56 4.48 12.27
CA LEU A 88 20.29 3.22 12.46
C LEU A 88 19.58 2.06 11.75
N PRO A 89 20.34 1.07 11.25
CA PRO A 89 19.80 -0.09 10.53
C PRO A 89 19.05 -1.07 11.44
N LEU A 90 18.27 -1.96 10.83
CA LEU A 90 17.42 -2.93 11.52
C LEU A 90 18.18 -3.87 12.48
N ASP A 91 19.42 -4.25 12.14
CA ASP A 91 20.20 -5.17 12.98
C ASP A 91 20.45 -4.64 14.40
N PHE A 92 20.39 -3.32 14.61
CA PHE A 92 20.47 -2.76 15.97
C PHE A 92 19.39 -3.34 16.89
N GLY A 93 18.29 -3.81 16.32
CA GLY A 93 17.27 -4.57 17.02
C GLY A 93 17.81 -5.69 17.87
N ILE A 94 18.82 -6.43 17.39
CA ILE A 94 19.32 -7.58 18.13
C ILE A 94 20.00 -7.15 19.43
N LEU A 95 20.75 -6.04 19.42
CA LEU A 95 21.41 -5.50 20.61
C LEU A 95 20.40 -5.21 21.73
N VAL A 96 19.24 -4.66 21.34
CA VAL A 96 18.19 -4.26 22.27
C VAL A 96 17.31 -5.45 22.67
N ALA A 97 17.05 -6.37 21.74
CA ALA A 97 16.17 -7.52 21.95
C ALA A 97 16.86 -8.72 22.61
N TRP A 98 18.19 -8.83 22.53
CA TRP A 98 18.96 -10.01 22.96
C TRP A 98 18.61 -10.45 24.39
N PRO A 99 18.57 -9.57 25.41
CA PRO A 99 18.23 -9.99 26.77
C PRO A 99 16.80 -10.52 26.90
N ALA A 100 15.86 -10.05 26.06
CA ALA A 100 14.49 -10.58 26.04
C ALA A 100 14.40 -11.90 25.27
N LEU A 101 15.20 -12.09 24.22
CA LEU A 101 15.14 -13.28 23.36
C LEU A 101 15.70 -14.54 24.04
N ILE A 102 16.75 -14.40 24.83
CA ILE A 102 17.44 -15.54 25.46
C ILE A 102 16.82 -15.99 26.78
N LYS A 103 16.16 -15.09 27.52
CA LYS A 103 15.53 -15.42 28.82
C LYS A 103 14.55 -16.59 28.75
N PRO A 104 13.65 -16.67 27.76
CA PRO A 104 12.74 -17.82 27.62
C PRO A 104 13.49 -19.15 27.46
N LEU A 105 14.67 -19.17 26.83
CA LEU A 105 15.45 -20.39 26.62
C LEU A 105 16.03 -20.97 27.91
N LEU A 106 16.13 -20.16 28.97
CA LEU A 106 16.69 -20.56 30.26
C LEU A 106 15.63 -21.16 31.21
N LEU A 107 14.36 -21.19 30.81
CA LEU A 107 13.28 -21.78 31.61
C LEU A 107 13.52 -23.27 31.88
N SER A 108 13.15 -23.71 33.09
CA SER A 108 13.17 -25.11 33.50
C SER A 108 12.35 -26.00 32.57
N ASP A 109 11.16 -25.51 32.20
CA ASP A 109 10.19 -26.07 31.26
C ASP A 109 10.76 -26.31 29.85
N ILE A 110 11.74 -25.53 29.42
CA ILE A 110 12.46 -25.79 28.17
C ILE A 110 13.58 -26.78 28.50
N ALA A 111 13.20 -28.05 28.58
CA ALA A 111 14.13 -29.16 28.71
C ALA A 111 15.05 -29.24 27.50
N GLY A 112 16.36 -29.31 27.73
CA GLY A 112 17.35 -29.28 26.66
C GLY A 112 18.79 -29.00 27.09
N ASP A 113 19.75 -29.45 26.29
CA ASP A 113 21.16 -29.09 26.43
C ASP A 113 21.45 -27.79 25.66
N ILE A 114 21.45 -26.65 26.37
CA ILE A 114 21.71 -25.32 25.79
C ILE A 114 23.13 -25.22 25.22
N PHE A 115 24.05 -26.08 25.63
CA PHE A 115 25.39 -26.13 25.04
C PHE A 115 25.37 -26.55 23.55
N ARG A 116 24.31 -27.25 23.14
CA ARG A 116 24.07 -27.69 21.76
C ARG A 116 22.97 -26.87 21.07
N LEU A 117 22.79 -25.63 21.51
CA LEU A 117 21.87 -24.67 20.92
C LEU A 117 22.41 -24.19 19.57
N LEU A 118 21.58 -24.30 18.54
CA LEU A 118 21.84 -23.72 17.23
C LEU A 118 20.87 -22.57 16.98
N HIS A 119 21.40 -21.40 16.63
CA HIS A 119 20.56 -20.32 16.11
C HIS A 119 20.21 -20.66 14.65
N ARG A 120 18.93 -20.89 14.36
CA ARG A 120 18.47 -21.34 13.03
C ARG A 120 18.06 -20.19 12.12
N SER A 121 17.38 -19.19 12.66
CA SER A 121 16.95 -18.04 11.88
C SER A 121 16.68 -16.83 12.76
N ASN A 122 16.81 -15.65 12.18
CA ASN A 122 16.46 -14.38 12.82
C ASN A 122 15.78 -13.44 11.82
N SER A 123 14.66 -12.84 12.21
CA SER A 123 13.91 -11.86 11.41
C SER A 123 13.71 -10.56 12.19
N PHE A 124 13.94 -9.44 11.52
CA PHE A 124 13.62 -8.08 11.98
C PHE A 124 12.50 -7.53 11.11
N GLU A 125 11.44 -6.99 11.71
CA GLU A 125 10.29 -6.44 10.99
C GLU A 125 9.83 -5.13 11.65
N LEU A 126 9.98 -4.01 10.94
CA LEU A 126 9.47 -2.71 11.39
C LEU A 126 7.95 -2.69 11.35
N CYS A 127 7.33 -2.20 12.42
CA CYS A 127 5.88 -2.01 12.43
C CYS A 127 5.44 -1.00 11.34
N PRO A 128 4.24 -1.11 10.78
CA PRO A 128 3.75 -0.17 9.77
C PRO A 128 3.76 1.29 10.27
N GLY A 129 4.19 2.21 9.40
CA GLY A 129 4.15 3.66 9.67
C GLY A 129 5.02 4.16 10.83
N VAL A 130 6.04 3.41 11.24
CA VAL A 130 7.06 3.89 12.20
C VAL A 130 8.38 4.22 11.50
N GLU A 131 9.05 5.25 12.02
CA GLU A 131 10.42 5.62 11.67
C GLU A 131 11.42 4.61 12.26
N PRO A 132 12.55 4.35 11.58
CA PRO A 132 13.64 3.51 12.11
C PRO A 132 14.21 4.00 13.44
N PHE A 133 15.16 3.22 13.97
CA PHE A 133 15.93 3.58 15.16
C PHE A 133 16.69 4.90 14.98
N ARG A 134 16.69 5.71 16.02
CA ARG A 134 17.43 6.97 16.08
C ARG A 134 18.38 6.98 17.28
N ILE A 135 19.55 7.61 17.10
CA ILE A 135 20.46 7.91 18.22
C ILE A 135 19.74 8.78 19.25
N GLY A 136 19.79 8.35 20.50
CA GLY A 136 19.07 8.97 21.62
C GLY A 136 17.76 8.27 21.98
N ASP A 137 17.28 7.32 21.16
CA ASP A 137 16.06 6.56 21.49
C ASP A 137 16.22 5.79 22.81
N VAL A 138 15.16 5.81 23.62
CA VAL A 138 15.01 5.00 24.83
C VAL A 138 14.02 3.88 24.53
N LEU A 139 14.53 2.65 24.49
CA LEU A 139 13.80 1.50 23.99
C LEU A 139 13.52 0.51 25.12
N LYS A 140 12.31 -0.05 25.11
CA LYS A 140 11.89 -1.12 26.02
C LYS A 140 11.59 -2.38 25.23
N THR A 141 11.95 -3.53 25.77
CA THR A 141 11.75 -4.80 25.08
C THR A 141 10.96 -5.79 25.92
N SER A 142 10.06 -6.49 25.26
CA SER A 142 9.35 -7.62 25.83
C SER A 142 9.29 -8.76 24.81
N SER A 143 9.29 -10.00 25.26
CA SER A 143 9.25 -11.17 24.38
C SER A 143 8.28 -12.22 24.89
N CYS A 144 7.88 -13.11 24.00
CA CYS A 144 7.13 -14.32 24.30
C CYS A 144 7.56 -15.45 23.36
N ILE A 145 7.30 -16.69 23.78
CA ILE A 145 7.51 -17.86 22.93
C ILE A 145 6.31 -17.95 21.97
N SER A 146 6.58 -17.88 20.67
CA SER A 146 5.57 -18.01 19.61
C SER A 146 5.42 -19.47 19.15
N LYS A 147 6.52 -20.23 19.21
CA LYS A 147 6.57 -21.58 18.64
C LYS A 147 7.44 -22.53 19.45
N ILE A 148 6.94 -23.74 19.70
CA ILE A 148 7.71 -24.89 20.16
C ILE A 148 7.32 -26.07 19.28
N LEU A 149 8.31 -26.67 18.59
CA LEU A 149 8.13 -27.89 17.81
C LEU A 149 9.10 -28.96 18.27
N ILE A 150 8.62 -30.20 18.42
CA ILE A 150 9.42 -31.35 18.78
C ILE A 150 9.79 -32.11 17.50
N GLN A 151 11.07 -32.32 17.28
CA GLN A 151 11.61 -32.97 16.08
C GLN A 151 12.45 -34.20 16.47
N PRO A 152 12.70 -35.16 15.55
CA PRO A 152 13.43 -36.39 15.86
C PRO A 152 14.83 -36.19 16.48
N HIS A 153 15.47 -35.07 16.18
CA HIS A 153 16.85 -34.76 16.58
C HIS A 153 16.97 -33.54 17.49
N GLY A 154 15.85 -33.04 18.01
CA GLY A 154 15.87 -31.90 18.92
C GLY A 154 14.55 -31.14 18.97
N LYS A 155 14.62 -29.93 19.50
CA LYS A 155 13.46 -29.06 19.74
C LYS A 155 13.70 -27.69 19.14
N LEU A 156 12.75 -27.21 18.35
CA LEU A 156 12.75 -25.85 17.83
C LEU A 156 11.95 -24.94 18.76
N VAL A 157 12.55 -23.86 19.22
CA VAL A 157 11.92 -22.81 20.04
C VAL A 157 12.03 -21.49 19.30
N GLU A 158 10.91 -20.87 18.98
CA GLU A 158 10.84 -19.55 18.38
C GLU A 158 10.37 -18.54 19.42
N VAL A 159 11.10 -17.44 19.51
CA VAL A 159 10.84 -16.34 20.44
C VAL A 159 10.63 -15.07 19.62
N VAL A 160 9.53 -14.38 19.89
CA VAL A 160 9.23 -13.07 19.31
C VAL A 160 9.44 -12.00 20.38
N ALA A 161 10.39 -11.11 20.15
CA ALA A 161 10.60 -9.91 20.95
C ALA A 161 10.00 -8.69 20.24
N THR A 162 9.21 -7.90 20.95
CA THR A 162 8.68 -6.62 20.49
C THR A 162 9.43 -5.47 21.18
N ILE A 163 10.06 -4.63 20.37
CA ILE A 163 10.75 -3.42 20.80
C ILE A 163 9.77 -2.26 20.76
N HIS A 164 9.71 -1.50 21.84
CA HIS A 164 8.84 -0.35 22.00
C HIS A 164 9.68 0.91 22.14
N ARG A 165 9.31 1.95 21.38
CA ARG A 165 9.75 3.34 21.61
C ARG A 165 8.59 4.04 22.30
N GLU A 166 8.83 4.47 23.53
CA GLU A 166 7.78 4.97 24.43
C GLU A 166 6.67 3.93 24.66
N ARG A 167 5.46 4.18 24.16
CA ARG A 167 4.30 3.26 24.22
C ARG A 167 3.98 2.58 22.90
N ARG A 168 4.68 2.92 21.80
CA ARG A 168 4.41 2.39 20.46
C ARG A 168 5.37 1.25 20.13
N ALA A 169 4.82 0.16 19.58
CA ALA A 169 5.63 -0.92 19.02
C ALA A 169 6.40 -0.40 17.80
N LEU A 170 7.72 -0.58 17.82
CA LEU A 170 8.65 -0.12 16.80
C LEU A 170 9.03 -1.26 15.85
N MET A 171 9.45 -2.40 16.42
CA MET A 171 9.96 -3.52 15.65
C MET A 171 9.68 -4.84 16.34
N LYS A 172 9.39 -5.88 15.55
CA LYS A 172 9.37 -7.27 16.00
C LYS A 172 10.67 -7.95 15.60
N VAL A 173 11.25 -8.70 16.52
CA VAL A 173 12.44 -9.53 16.32
C VAL A 173 12.06 -10.97 16.60
N THR A 174 12.09 -11.83 15.59
CA THR A 174 11.72 -13.23 15.70
C THR A 174 12.96 -14.08 15.53
N SER A 175 13.38 -14.80 16.59
CA SER A 175 14.55 -15.68 16.55
C SER A 175 14.13 -17.11 16.81
N ALA A 176 14.59 -18.04 15.96
CA ALA A 176 14.33 -19.46 16.12
C ALA A 176 15.61 -20.19 16.50
N PHE A 177 15.53 -20.95 17.59
CA PHE A 177 16.64 -21.70 18.16
C PHE A 177 16.33 -23.18 18.15
N PHE A 178 17.31 -24.00 17.81
CA PHE A 178 17.18 -25.46 17.80
C PHE A 178 18.10 -26.07 18.85
N ILE A 179 17.52 -26.71 19.84
CA ILE A 179 18.24 -27.43 20.88
C ILE A 179 18.38 -28.88 20.42
N GLN A 180 19.62 -29.31 20.14
CA GLN A 180 19.88 -30.68 19.72
C GLN A 180 19.71 -31.65 20.89
N GLY A 181 19.09 -32.80 20.63
CA GLY A 181 18.91 -33.85 21.64
C GLY A 181 17.85 -34.87 21.25
N LYS A 182 17.74 -35.96 22.02
CA LYS A 182 16.58 -36.86 21.89
C LYS A 182 15.42 -36.28 22.69
N PRO A 183 14.22 -36.12 22.09
CA PRO A 183 13.05 -35.66 22.84
C PRO A 183 12.64 -36.70 23.90
N SER A 184 12.24 -36.22 25.07
CA SER A 184 11.69 -37.03 26.17
C SER A 184 10.17 -37.22 26.03
N ASP A 185 9.61 -38.24 26.67
CA ASP A 185 8.16 -38.49 26.70
C ASP A 185 7.40 -37.49 27.59
N ASP A 186 8.07 -36.87 28.58
CA ASP A 186 7.53 -35.83 29.48
C ASP A 186 7.73 -34.39 28.94
N GLU A 187 7.89 -34.22 27.62
CA GLU A 187 8.09 -32.89 27.03
C GLU A 187 6.82 -32.04 26.97
N ASN A 188 7.02 -30.72 27.09
CA ASN A 188 5.97 -29.72 26.90
C ASN A 188 5.24 -29.87 25.56
N PRO A 189 3.94 -29.54 25.51
CA PRO A 189 3.18 -29.56 24.26
C PRO A 189 3.84 -28.69 23.20
N GLU A 190 3.81 -29.17 21.96
CA GLU A 190 4.08 -28.30 20.82
C GLU A 190 3.07 -27.17 20.81
N SER A 191 3.52 -25.97 20.48
CA SER A 191 2.66 -24.80 20.38
C SER A 191 3.08 -23.94 19.21
N VAL A 192 2.13 -23.40 18.47
CA VAL A 192 2.39 -22.60 17.27
C VAL A 192 1.37 -21.47 17.20
N ASP A 193 1.83 -20.23 17.17
CA ASP A 193 1.05 -19.11 16.63
C ASP A 193 0.97 -19.27 15.12
N GLU A 194 -0.24 -19.56 14.62
CA GLU A 194 -0.44 -19.81 13.19
C GLU A 194 -0.42 -18.50 12.40
N MET A 195 -0.17 -18.61 11.10
CA MET A 195 -0.21 -17.46 10.19
C MET A 195 -1.59 -16.78 10.26
N GLU A 196 -1.60 -15.44 10.30
CA GLU A 196 -2.84 -14.68 10.26
C GLU A 196 -3.50 -14.86 8.88
N MET A 197 -4.71 -15.40 8.87
CA MET A 197 -5.48 -15.69 7.65
C MET A 197 -6.71 -14.79 7.57
N THR A 198 -7.04 -14.34 6.38
CA THR A 198 -8.26 -13.60 6.04
C THR A 198 -9.23 -14.51 5.27
N LEU A 199 -10.53 -14.32 5.49
CA LEU A 199 -11.59 -15.06 4.79
C LEU A 199 -12.72 -14.11 4.43
N THR A 200 -12.92 -13.88 3.14
CA THR A 200 -14.02 -13.04 2.64
C THR A 200 -15.29 -13.87 2.43
N ILE A 201 -16.37 -13.52 3.15
CA ILE A 201 -17.64 -14.23 3.08
C ILE A 201 -18.47 -13.74 1.89
N ASN A 202 -18.15 -14.21 0.69
CA ASN A 202 -18.74 -13.75 -0.56
C ASN A 202 -20.05 -14.46 -0.98
N SER A 203 -20.48 -15.50 -0.25
CA SER A 203 -21.67 -16.28 -0.62
C SER A 203 -22.43 -16.82 0.60
N THR A 204 -23.73 -17.02 0.43
CA THR A 204 -24.58 -17.67 1.44
C THR A 204 -24.15 -19.11 1.71
N LYS A 205 -23.58 -19.80 0.72
CA LYS A 205 -23.01 -21.15 0.87
C LYS A 205 -21.81 -21.14 1.82
N LEU A 206 -20.87 -20.22 1.63
CA LEU A 206 -19.69 -20.11 2.49
C LEU A 206 -20.06 -19.68 3.92
N LEU A 207 -21.04 -18.77 4.04
CA LEU A 207 -21.62 -18.41 5.35
C LEU A 207 -22.22 -19.63 6.06
N ALA A 208 -23.01 -20.44 5.36
CA ALA A 208 -23.58 -21.67 5.94
C ALA A 208 -22.49 -22.67 6.33
N LEU A 209 -21.44 -22.80 5.50
CA LEU A 209 -20.32 -23.70 5.74
C LEU A 209 -19.56 -23.31 7.01
N ILE A 210 -19.20 -22.04 7.18
CA ILE A 210 -18.45 -21.59 8.37
C ILE A 210 -19.30 -21.71 9.63
N LEU A 211 -20.58 -21.39 9.56
CA LEU A 211 -21.51 -21.54 10.69
C LEU A 211 -21.78 -23.01 11.06
N SER A 212 -21.68 -23.94 10.12
CA SER A 212 -21.83 -25.38 10.40
C SER A 212 -20.65 -26.00 11.16
N ARG A 213 -19.51 -25.32 11.21
CA ARG A 213 -18.30 -25.83 11.86
C ARG A 213 -18.33 -25.48 13.34
N SER A 214 -18.40 -26.50 14.19
CA SER A 214 -18.43 -26.34 15.65
C SER A 214 -17.21 -25.63 16.24
N CYS A 215 -16.09 -25.58 15.50
CA CYS A 215 -14.87 -24.90 15.91
C CYS A 215 -14.95 -23.37 15.87
N PHE A 216 -15.91 -22.80 15.13
CA PHE A 216 -16.10 -21.35 15.02
C PHE A 216 -17.33 -20.92 15.81
N LYS A 217 -17.14 -20.03 16.78
CA LYS A 217 -18.22 -19.49 17.61
C LYS A 217 -18.32 -17.99 17.40
N PHE A 218 -19.35 -17.57 16.68
CA PHE A 218 -19.65 -16.16 16.45
C PHE A 218 -20.51 -15.60 17.59
N ARG A 219 -20.26 -14.35 17.97
CA ARG A 219 -21.15 -13.63 18.88
C ARG A 219 -22.47 -13.37 18.15
N LYS A 220 -23.61 -13.47 18.85
CA LYS A 220 -24.91 -13.04 18.31
C LYS A 220 -24.93 -11.51 18.22
N THR A 221 -24.20 -10.95 17.27
CA THR A 221 -24.31 -9.54 16.89
C THR A 221 -25.35 -9.45 15.78
N GLY A 222 -26.31 -8.53 15.87
CA GLY A 222 -27.34 -8.32 14.84
C GLY A 222 -26.83 -7.83 13.49
N GLN A 223 -25.50 -7.82 13.28
CA GLN A 223 -24.87 -7.40 12.03
C GLN A 223 -24.62 -8.62 11.11
N PRO A 224 -25.04 -8.56 9.84
CA PRO A 224 -24.78 -9.62 8.88
C PRO A 224 -23.28 -9.69 8.55
N ILE A 225 -22.72 -10.91 8.60
CA ILE A 225 -21.30 -11.20 8.29
C ILE A 225 -21.10 -11.44 6.78
N ILE A 226 -22.19 -11.59 6.02
CA ILE A 226 -22.12 -11.76 4.56
C ILE A 226 -21.57 -10.48 3.91
N GLY A 227 -20.63 -10.64 2.98
CA GLY A 227 -19.91 -9.55 2.32
C GLY A 227 -18.70 -9.01 3.09
N LYS A 228 -18.44 -9.46 4.33
CA LYS A 228 -17.31 -8.99 5.15
C LYS A 228 -16.09 -9.93 5.07
N SER A 229 -14.91 -9.37 5.31
CA SER A 229 -13.65 -10.11 5.46
C SER A 229 -13.34 -10.37 6.94
N LEU A 230 -13.09 -11.63 7.26
CA LEU A 230 -12.81 -12.10 8.62
C LEU A 230 -11.32 -12.38 8.79
N LEU A 231 -10.67 -11.77 9.79
CA LEU A 231 -9.29 -12.01 10.17
C LEU A 231 -9.20 -13.02 11.32
N PHE A 232 -8.43 -14.08 11.12
CA PHE A 232 -8.23 -15.18 12.07
C PHE A 232 -6.84 -15.08 12.70
N LYS A 233 -6.81 -14.92 14.01
CA LYS A 233 -5.58 -15.00 14.82
C LYS A 233 -5.69 -16.19 15.76
N ILE A 234 -5.02 -17.29 15.41
CA ILE A 234 -5.19 -18.58 16.09
C ILE A 234 -3.85 -19.15 16.57
N ARG A 235 -3.91 -19.88 17.68
CA ARG A 235 -2.81 -20.64 18.26
C ARG A 235 -3.19 -22.10 18.36
N SER A 236 -2.30 -22.97 17.91
CA SER A 236 -2.43 -24.43 17.97
C SER A 236 -1.52 -25.00 19.05
N LYS A 237 -2.00 -26.02 19.77
CA LYS A 237 -1.23 -26.80 20.75
C LYS A 237 -1.40 -28.28 20.48
N LYS A 238 -0.31 -29.03 20.36
CA LYS A 238 -0.32 -30.49 20.15
C LYS A 238 0.37 -31.20 21.32
N THR A 239 -0.29 -32.18 21.91
CA THR A 239 0.30 -33.09 22.92
C THR A 239 0.43 -34.48 22.34
N ARG A 240 1.60 -35.11 22.49
CA ARG A 240 1.85 -36.48 22.05
C ARG A 240 1.39 -37.46 23.13
N THR A 241 0.66 -38.52 22.78
CA THR A 241 0.32 -39.62 23.70
C THR A 241 1.15 -40.86 23.38
N SER A 242 1.51 -41.61 24.43
CA SER A 242 2.65 -42.53 24.50
C SER A 242 2.50 -43.90 23.81
N SER A 243 1.52 -44.14 22.95
CA SER A 243 1.34 -45.49 22.37
C SER A 243 0.81 -45.57 20.93
N LEU A 244 0.26 -44.50 20.38
CA LEU A 244 -0.16 -44.39 18.99
C LEU A 244 0.30 -42.99 18.58
N GLY A 245 0.92 -42.80 17.41
CA GLY A 245 1.47 -41.52 16.93
C GLY A 245 0.44 -40.41 16.66
N VAL A 246 -0.57 -40.33 17.52
CA VAL A 246 -1.77 -39.53 17.46
C VAL A 246 -1.60 -38.40 18.49
N SER A 247 -1.51 -37.18 18.01
CA SER A 247 -1.44 -36.01 18.89
C SER A 247 -2.84 -35.50 19.22
N ALA A 248 -3.10 -35.24 20.51
CA ALA A 248 -4.26 -34.44 20.88
C ALA A 248 -3.99 -32.98 20.47
N LEU A 249 -4.96 -32.37 19.80
CA LEU A 249 -4.86 -31.03 19.22
C LEU A 249 -5.87 -30.10 19.88
N LYS A 250 -5.38 -28.95 20.32
CA LYS A 250 -6.20 -27.82 20.78
C LYS A 250 -5.87 -26.58 19.96
N VAL A 251 -6.87 -26.01 19.30
CA VAL A 251 -6.75 -24.74 18.57
C VAL A 251 -7.63 -23.70 19.23
N SER A 252 -7.08 -22.53 19.52
CA SER A 252 -7.81 -21.42 20.14
C SER A 252 -7.41 -20.10 19.52
N GLY A 253 -8.35 -19.18 19.34
CA GLY A 253 -8.03 -17.88 18.75
C GLY A 253 -9.23 -16.94 18.66
N GLN A 254 -8.99 -15.77 18.07
CA GLN A 254 -9.99 -14.73 17.92
C GLN A 254 -10.27 -14.46 16.44
N ILE A 255 -11.53 -14.13 16.14
CA ILE A 255 -11.99 -13.76 14.80
C ILE A 255 -12.39 -12.30 14.84
N TYR A 256 -11.78 -11.50 13.97
CA TYR A 256 -12.08 -10.08 13.81
C TYR A 256 -12.72 -9.81 12.45
N THR A 257 -13.50 -8.75 12.37
CA THR A 257 -13.88 -8.10 11.10
C THR A 257 -13.37 -6.69 11.14
N GLU A 258 -13.06 -6.12 9.98
CA GLU A 258 -12.93 -4.66 9.88
C GLU A 258 -14.31 -4.02 10.04
N THR A 259 -14.33 -2.85 10.67
CA THR A 259 -15.47 -1.94 10.64
C THR A 259 -15.78 -1.52 9.22
N ASP A 260 -17.03 -1.13 8.95
CA ASP A 260 -17.44 -0.70 7.59
C ASP A 260 -16.68 0.55 7.12
N ASP A 261 -16.12 1.32 8.08
CA ASP A 261 -15.23 2.46 7.89
C ASP A 261 -13.73 2.08 7.79
N GLY A 262 -13.37 0.79 7.82
CA GLY A 262 -11.99 0.30 7.74
C GLY A 262 -11.03 0.79 8.85
N SER A 263 -11.54 1.48 9.88
CA SER A 263 -10.71 2.18 10.87
C SER A 263 -10.25 1.28 12.02
N SER A 264 -10.99 0.20 12.30
CA SER A 264 -10.73 -0.66 13.46
C SER A 264 -11.17 -2.11 13.27
N GLN A 265 -10.59 -3.00 14.08
CA GLN A 265 -10.93 -4.42 14.08
C GLN A 265 -11.89 -4.72 15.23
N ILE A 266 -13.10 -5.19 14.90
CA ILE A 266 -14.09 -5.63 15.88
C ILE A 266 -14.00 -7.15 16.02
N GLN A 267 -13.88 -7.63 17.25
CA GLN A 267 -13.96 -9.06 17.54
C GLN A 267 -15.40 -9.57 17.34
N VAL A 268 -15.60 -10.41 16.33
CA VAL A 268 -16.91 -11.01 15.98
C VAL A 268 -17.05 -12.46 16.44
N GLY A 269 -15.94 -13.13 16.76
CA GLY A 269 -15.98 -14.53 17.14
C GLY A 269 -14.72 -15.04 17.82
N VAL A 270 -14.79 -16.32 18.17
CA VAL A 270 -13.72 -17.09 18.80
C VAL A 270 -13.58 -18.42 18.08
N VAL A 271 -12.34 -18.85 17.88
CA VAL A 271 -12.01 -20.19 17.42
C VAL A 271 -11.73 -21.05 18.64
N HIS A 272 -12.39 -22.20 18.73
CA HIS A 272 -12.12 -23.19 19.77
C HIS A 272 -12.34 -24.60 19.24
N PHE A 273 -11.26 -25.34 19.07
CA PHE A 273 -11.26 -26.74 18.65
C PHE A 273 -10.43 -27.57 19.63
N VAL A 274 -10.96 -28.71 20.04
CA VAL A 274 -10.25 -29.68 20.89
C VAL A 274 -10.57 -31.06 20.35
N ASN A 275 -9.55 -31.86 20.05
CA ASN A 275 -9.74 -33.24 19.66
C ASN A 275 -8.57 -34.09 20.19
N PRO A 276 -8.86 -35.20 20.91
CA PRO A 276 -7.83 -36.08 21.46
C PRO A 276 -7.03 -36.85 20.39
N SER A 277 -7.53 -36.92 19.15
CA SER A 277 -6.89 -37.64 18.06
C SER A 277 -7.02 -36.91 16.73
N CYS A 278 -5.93 -36.31 16.25
CA CYS A 278 -5.89 -35.63 14.96
C CYS A 278 -4.58 -35.93 14.22
N ALA A 279 -4.70 -36.31 12.94
CA ALA A 279 -3.57 -36.44 12.02
C ALA A 279 -3.10 -35.08 11.46
N GLY A 280 -3.96 -34.06 11.49
CA GLY A 280 -3.68 -32.72 10.99
C GLY A 280 -4.55 -31.67 11.69
N ASN A 281 -4.34 -30.39 11.36
CA ASN A 281 -5.11 -29.30 11.94
C ASN A 281 -6.27 -28.90 11.01
N PRO A 282 -7.52 -29.30 11.30
CA PRO A 282 -8.66 -29.03 10.43
C PRO A 282 -9.06 -27.55 10.38
N VAL A 283 -8.62 -26.75 11.36
CA VAL A 283 -8.90 -25.31 11.38
C VAL A 283 -8.01 -24.59 10.38
N THR A 284 -6.70 -24.86 10.39
CA THR A 284 -5.77 -24.24 9.41
C THR A 284 -6.06 -24.74 8.01
N ASP A 285 -6.30 -26.04 7.82
CA ASP A 285 -6.67 -26.62 6.52
C ASP A 285 -8.02 -26.10 5.98
N PHE A 286 -8.95 -25.68 6.86
CA PHE A 286 -10.13 -24.93 6.42
C PHE A 286 -9.76 -23.52 5.94
N LEU A 287 -8.93 -22.80 6.70
CA LEU A 287 -8.52 -21.44 6.36
C LEU A 287 -7.63 -21.37 5.12
N GLU A 288 -6.78 -22.37 4.89
CA GLU A 288 -5.95 -22.49 3.68
C GLU A 288 -6.78 -22.76 2.43
N ARG A 289 -7.92 -23.46 2.57
CA ARG A 289 -8.78 -23.81 1.44
C ARG A 289 -9.77 -22.71 1.04
N TYR A 290 -10.26 -21.96 2.02
CA TYR A 290 -11.30 -20.97 1.79
C TYR A 290 -10.83 -19.53 1.98
N GLY A 291 -9.75 -19.32 2.72
CA GLY A 291 -9.17 -18.01 2.99
C GLY A 291 -7.84 -17.80 2.29
N SER A 292 -7.18 -16.70 2.63
CA SER A 292 -5.88 -16.28 2.13
C SER A 292 -5.04 -15.71 3.27
N PRO A 293 -3.71 -15.79 3.21
CA PRO A 293 -2.86 -15.04 4.13
C PRO A 293 -3.22 -13.55 4.20
N LEU A 294 -3.05 -12.91 5.37
CA LEU A 294 -3.23 -11.46 5.49
C LEU A 294 -2.29 -10.70 4.55
N GLN A 295 -1.07 -11.20 4.37
CA GLN A 295 -0.09 -10.67 3.44
C GLN A 295 0.25 -11.74 2.40
N THR A 296 0.02 -11.43 1.13
CA THR A 296 0.34 -12.34 0.03
C THR A 296 1.60 -11.87 -0.69
N LEU A 297 2.53 -12.80 -0.86
CA LEU A 297 3.75 -12.61 -1.62
C LEU A 297 3.44 -12.84 -3.10
N GLU A 298 3.62 -11.82 -3.93
CA GLU A 298 3.35 -11.90 -5.37
C GLU A 298 4.66 -12.10 -6.14
N PRO A 299 4.96 -13.31 -6.66
CA PRO A 299 6.20 -13.57 -7.36
C PRO A 299 6.28 -12.82 -8.69
N LEU A 300 7.48 -12.37 -9.05
CA LEU A 300 7.73 -11.74 -10.34
C LEU A 300 7.78 -12.80 -11.45
N ALA A 301 7.22 -12.47 -12.61
CA ALA A 301 7.30 -13.32 -13.79
C ALA A 301 8.75 -13.53 -14.28
N SER A 302 9.64 -12.58 -14.01
CA SER A 302 11.06 -12.67 -14.33
C SER A 302 11.89 -12.14 -13.17
N PRO A 303 12.25 -13.01 -12.21
CA PRO A 303 13.12 -12.63 -11.10
C PRO A 303 14.47 -12.14 -11.62
N GLY A 304 15.00 -11.11 -10.99
CA GLY A 304 16.27 -10.53 -11.39
C GLY A 304 16.48 -9.14 -10.83
N TRP A 305 17.73 -8.80 -10.61
CA TRP A 305 18.14 -7.45 -10.28
C TRP A 305 19.14 -6.95 -11.34
N LYS A 306 19.57 -5.68 -11.24
CA LYS A 306 20.61 -5.15 -12.12
C LYS A 306 21.82 -6.11 -12.14
N PRO A 307 22.40 -6.41 -13.32
CA PRO A 307 23.55 -7.31 -13.41
C PRO A 307 24.69 -6.72 -12.57
N THR A 308 24.95 -7.34 -11.43
CA THR A 308 25.99 -6.92 -10.49
C THR A 308 27.02 -8.03 -10.38
N LYS A 309 28.29 -7.64 -10.29
CA LYS A 309 29.37 -8.60 -10.01
C LYS A 309 29.09 -9.29 -8.66
N PRO A 310 29.45 -10.57 -8.51
CA PRO A 310 29.29 -11.26 -7.23
C PRO A 310 30.03 -10.48 -6.13
N ARG A 311 29.34 -10.19 -5.03
CA ARG A 311 29.91 -9.43 -3.91
C ARG A 311 30.70 -10.38 -3.03
N LEU A 312 31.97 -10.06 -2.80
CA LEU A 312 32.86 -10.86 -1.96
C LEU A 312 33.16 -10.12 -0.67
N ILE A 313 32.95 -10.79 0.47
CA ILE A 313 33.26 -10.26 1.81
C ILE A 313 34.18 -11.23 2.52
N ARG A 314 35.32 -10.75 3.01
CA ARG A 314 36.22 -11.50 3.87
C ARG A 314 35.85 -11.28 5.34
N VAL A 315 35.62 -12.39 6.04
CA VAL A 315 35.23 -12.41 7.46
C VAL A 315 36.47 -12.24 8.33
N PRO A 316 36.53 -11.23 9.21
CA PRO A 316 37.66 -11.03 10.13
C PRO A 316 37.56 -11.97 11.34
N ASP A 317 38.65 -12.05 12.10
CA ASP A 317 38.57 -12.51 13.49
C ASP A 317 38.00 -11.38 14.36
N SER A 318 36.71 -11.48 14.69
CA SER A 318 35.96 -10.48 15.45
C SER A 318 35.05 -11.09 16.52
N GLY A 319 35.31 -12.34 16.91
CA GLY A 319 34.44 -13.07 17.83
C GLY A 319 34.30 -12.35 19.18
N ARG A 320 35.42 -11.90 19.75
CA ARG A 320 35.44 -11.22 21.05
C ARG A 320 34.81 -9.83 20.97
N GLU A 321 35.15 -9.04 19.97
CA GLU A 321 34.63 -7.68 19.84
C GLU A 321 33.14 -7.67 19.56
N TYR A 322 32.64 -8.61 18.75
CA TYR A 322 31.21 -8.73 18.53
C TYR A 322 30.48 -9.23 19.78
N SER A 323 31.07 -10.16 20.53
CA SER A 323 30.52 -10.61 21.82
C SER A 323 30.38 -9.45 22.81
N ASP A 324 31.42 -8.60 22.92
CA ASP A 324 31.42 -7.43 23.81
C ASP A 324 30.36 -6.39 23.44
N VAL A 325 30.11 -6.18 22.14
CA VAL A 325 29.11 -5.20 21.66
C VAL A 325 27.69 -5.79 21.71
N SER A 326 27.51 -7.03 21.24
CA SER A 326 26.22 -7.70 21.14
C SER A 326 25.67 -8.21 22.46
N THR A 327 26.54 -8.37 23.48
CA THR A 327 26.28 -9.09 24.72
C THR A 327 25.99 -10.58 24.53
N ASP A 328 26.20 -11.10 23.32
CA ASP A 328 26.22 -12.53 23.07
C ASP A 328 27.54 -13.13 23.58
N GLY A 329 27.54 -13.45 24.87
CA GLY A 329 28.67 -14.07 25.58
C GLY A 329 28.84 -15.56 25.31
N ASN A 330 28.26 -16.13 24.24
CA ASN A 330 28.30 -17.56 23.99
C ASN A 330 29.76 -18.03 23.73
N PRO A 331 30.33 -18.89 24.60
CA PRO A 331 31.76 -19.22 24.54
C PRO A 331 32.22 -19.92 23.26
N ILE A 332 31.30 -20.54 22.50
CA ILE A 332 31.62 -21.24 21.25
C ILE A 332 32.22 -20.31 20.19
N HIS A 333 32.04 -18.99 20.32
CA HIS A 333 32.56 -18.00 19.38
C HIS A 333 33.92 -17.42 19.77
N VAL A 334 34.37 -17.63 21.02
CA VAL A 334 35.55 -16.96 21.57
C VAL A 334 36.56 -17.90 22.21
N CYS A 335 36.16 -19.12 22.59
CA CYS A 335 37.01 -20.05 23.31
C CYS A 335 37.11 -21.38 22.54
N PRO A 336 38.31 -21.76 22.05
CA PRO A 336 38.52 -23.03 21.35
C PRO A 336 38.12 -24.26 22.17
N ILE A 337 38.30 -24.23 23.49
CA ILE A 337 37.94 -25.33 24.39
C ILE A 337 36.43 -25.56 24.35
N PHE A 338 35.63 -24.50 24.49
CA PHE A 338 34.16 -24.60 24.47
C PHE A 338 33.63 -24.97 23.08
N ALA A 339 34.25 -24.45 22.02
CA ALA A 339 33.94 -24.87 20.67
C ALA A 339 34.20 -26.38 20.48
N GLY A 340 35.34 -26.88 20.95
CA GLY A 340 35.66 -28.31 20.93
C GLY A 340 34.68 -29.16 21.74
N PHE A 341 34.27 -28.71 22.93
CA PHE A 341 33.21 -29.36 23.73
C PHE A 341 31.88 -29.42 22.97
N ALA A 342 31.59 -28.44 22.12
CA ALA A 342 30.38 -28.41 21.30
C ALA A 342 30.54 -29.22 19.99
N LEU A 343 31.63 -29.98 19.86
CA LEU A 343 32.01 -30.74 18.66
C LEU A 343 32.18 -29.85 17.41
N LEU A 344 32.59 -28.59 17.63
CA LEU A 344 32.93 -27.67 16.58
C LEU A 344 34.43 -27.74 16.28
N PRO A 345 34.84 -27.55 15.01
CA PRO A 345 36.24 -27.60 14.59
C PRO A 345 37.10 -26.45 15.13
N GLY A 346 36.47 -25.45 15.74
CA GLY A 346 37.09 -24.28 16.34
C GLY A 346 36.04 -23.18 16.56
N PRO A 347 36.43 -22.02 17.07
CA PRO A 347 35.52 -20.89 17.23
C PRO A 347 34.90 -20.49 15.89
N ILE A 348 33.57 -20.44 15.84
CA ILE A 348 32.81 -20.02 14.66
C ILE A 348 32.39 -18.57 14.80
N THR A 349 32.24 -17.86 13.68
CA THR A 349 31.72 -16.49 13.66
C THR A 349 30.25 -16.49 14.09
N HIS A 350 29.84 -15.46 14.84
CA HIS A 350 28.44 -15.28 15.24
C HIS A 350 27.54 -15.19 14.01
N GLY A 351 26.45 -15.96 13.98
CA GLY A 351 25.46 -15.88 12.88
C GLY A 351 24.91 -14.46 12.72
N MET A 352 24.67 -13.75 13.83
CA MET A 352 24.19 -12.37 13.82
C MET A 352 25.22 -11.38 13.26
N TYR A 353 26.52 -11.63 13.43
CA TYR A 353 27.57 -10.85 12.77
C TYR A 353 27.52 -11.05 11.25
N THR A 354 27.43 -12.31 10.81
CA THR A 354 27.31 -12.66 9.38
C THR A 354 26.06 -12.04 8.75
N SER A 355 24.92 -12.09 9.44
CA SER A 355 23.68 -11.40 9.03
C SER A 355 23.93 -9.90 8.83
N ALA A 356 24.57 -9.25 9.79
CA ALA A 356 24.75 -7.80 9.77
C ALA A 356 25.69 -7.32 8.66
N ILE A 357 26.81 -8.02 8.42
CA ILE A 357 27.74 -7.67 7.34
C ILE A 357 27.13 -7.91 5.95
N VAL A 358 26.32 -8.98 5.79
CA VAL A 358 25.63 -9.27 4.53
C VAL A 358 24.58 -8.19 4.24
N ARG A 359 23.76 -7.84 5.23
CA ARG A 359 22.78 -6.75 5.09
C ARG A 359 23.46 -5.43 4.75
N MET A 360 24.54 -5.09 5.47
CA MET A 360 25.29 -3.85 5.25
C MET A 360 25.86 -3.76 3.82
N ALA A 361 26.31 -4.88 3.25
CA ALA A 361 26.87 -4.92 1.90
C ALA A 361 25.82 -4.74 0.78
N ILE A 362 24.55 -5.02 1.05
CA ILE A 362 23.47 -4.88 0.05
C ILE A 362 22.58 -3.66 0.28
N GLU A 363 22.48 -3.16 1.51
CA GLU A 363 21.53 -2.11 1.91
C GLU A 363 21.66 -0.86 1.04
N ALA A 364 22.85 -0.28 0.94
CA ALA A 364 23.06 0.97 0.20
C ALA A 364 22.65 0.87 -1.27
N GLU A 365 22.76 -0.32 -1.87
CA GLU A 365 22.39 -0.57 -3.25
C GLU A 365 20.87 -0.75 -3.42
N ILE A 366 20.25 -1.60 -2.60
CA ILE A 366 18.81 -1.90 -2.74
C ILE A 366 17.93 -0.75 -2.27
N THR A 367 18.41 0.06 -1.33
CA THR A 367 17.68 1.21 -0.81
C THR A 367 18.09 2.54 -1.46
N GLN A 368 19.12 2.54 -2.32
CA GLN A 368 19.75 3.78 -2.82
C GLN A 368 20.22 4.70 -1.67
N SER A 369 20.72 4.09 -0.59
CA SER A 369 21.15 4.76 0.65
C SER A 369 20.04 5.41 1.48
N ASP A 370 18.77 5.12 1.20
CA ASP A 370 17.64 5.54 2.03
C ASP A 370 17.26 4.45 3.06
N VAL A 371 17.69 4.64 4.30
CA VAL A 371 17.44 3.72 5.41
C VAL A 371 15.95 3.55 5.76
N PHE A 372 15.07 4.47 5.36
CA PHE A 372 13.64 4.38 5.64
C PHE A 372 12.94 3.30 4.81
N ARG A 373 13.56 2.92 3.69
CA ARG A 373 12.99 1.93 2.78
C ARG A 373 13.16 0.50 3.28
N PHE A 374 14.14 0.21 4.14
CA PHE A 374 14.37 -1.16 4.61
C PHE A 374 13.36 -1.52 5.69
N ARG A 375 12.41 -2.42 5.41
CA ARG A 375 11.27 -2.73 6.31
C ARG A 375 11.44 -4.05 7.04
N ARG A 376 11.97 -5.07 6.38
CA ARG A 376 12.16 -6.40 6.96
C ARG A 376 13.46 -7.02 6.52
N TRP A 377 14.17 -7.66 7.44
CA TRP A 377 15.36 -8.48 7.18
C TRP A 377 15.21 -9.82 7.88
N SER A 378 15.01 -10.88 7.12
CA SER A 378 14.88 -12.26 7.63
C SER A 378 16.06 -13.09 7.17
N THR A 379 16.67 -13.86 8.07
CA THR A 379 17.87 -14.66 7.80
C THR A 379 17.70 -16.08 8.32
N SER A 380 18.21 -17.07 7.59
CA SER A 380 18.40 -18.45 8.03
C SER A 380 19.87 -18.84 7.96
N PHE A 381 20.33 -19.53 8.99
CA PHE A 381 21.72 -19.96 9.12
C PHE A 381 21.82 -21.44 8.71
N ASP A 382 22.33 -21.66 7.49
CA ASP A 382 22.41 -22.97 6.87
C ASP A 382 23.75 -23.65 7.14
N GLY A 383 24.81 -22.86 7.28
CA GLY A 383 26.18 -23.34 7.47
C GLY A 383 26.97 -22.47 8.44
N MET A 384 28.08 -23.00 8.92
CA MET A 384 29.01 -22.30 9.81
C MET A 384 29.97 -21.44 9.00
N VAL A 385 30.34 -20.29 9.56
CA VAL A 385 31.32 -19.36 8.99
C VAL A 385 32.47 -19.21 9.97
N ARG A 386 33.71 -19.15 9.47
CA ARG A 386 34.92 -18.99 10.27
C ARG A 386 35.65 -17.70 9.92
N ALA A 387 36.51 -17.26 10.83
CA ALA A 387 37.43 -16.17 10.55
C ALA A 387 38.35 -16.55 9.37
N GLY A 388 38.48 -15.64 8.40
CA GLY A 388 39.25 -15.85 7.17
C GLY A 388 38.41 -16.24 5.95
N ASP A 389 37.21 -16.79 6.15
CA ASP A 389 36.31 -17.19 5.05
C ASP A 389 35.99 -16.01 4.12
N ILE A 390 35.86 -16.32 2.83
CA ILE A 390 35.38 -15.38 1.82
C ILE A 390 33.93 -15.76 1.48
N LEU A 391 33.00 -14.83 1.67
CA LEU A 391 31.58 -15.03 1.42
C LEU A 391 31.19 -14.39 0.10
N ARG A 392 30.49 -15.15 -0.74
CA ARG A 392 29.93 -14.71 -2.02
C ARG A 392 28.43 -14.49 -1.89
N ILE A 393 27.97 -13.27 -2.15
CA ILE A 393 26.55 -12.89 -2.03
C ILE A 393 25.92 -12.79 -3.42
N GLU A 394 24.82 -13.52 -3.59
CA GLU A 394 23.89 -13.43 -4.70
C GLU A 394 22.61 -12.73 -4.26
N LEU A 395 22.12 -11.80 -5.08
CA LEU A 395 20.95 -10.96 -4.78
C LEU A 395 19.98 -11.01 -5.96
N HIS A 396 18.74 -11.36 -5.71
CA HIS A 396 17.69 -11.40 -6.72
C HIS A 396 16.43 -10.71 -6.19
N HIS A 397 15.86 -9.79 -6.97
CA HIS A 397 14.50 -9.30 -6.72
C HIS A 397 13.52 -10.37 -7.25
N VAL A 398 12.71 -10.96 -6.38
CA VAL A 398 11.94 -12.18 -6.68
C VAL A 398 10.44 -11.99 -6.60
N ALA A 399 9.96 -11.05 -5.81
CA ALA A 399 8.54 -10.88 -5.53
C ALA A 399 8.21 -9.46 -5.04
N MET A 400 6.92 -9.17 -4.92
CA MET A 400 6.36 -7.95 -4.34
C MET A 400 5.41 -8.28 -3.19
N ILE A 401 5.28 -7.38 -2.23
CA ILE A 401 4.33 -7.49 -1.10
C ILE A 401 3.85 -6.09 -0.72
N GLU A 402 2.57 -5.77 -0.95
CA GLU A 402 1.96 -4.48 -0.57
C GLU A 402 2.77 -3.24 -1.04
N GLY A 403 3.30 -3.27 -2.27
CA GLY A 403 4.13 -2.20 -2.82
C GLY A 403 5.60 -2.23 -2.37
N ARG A 404 6.00 -3.19 -1.54
CA ARG A 404 7.40 -3.43 -1.16
C ARG A 404 8.02 -4.48 -2.07
N MET A 405 9.27 -4.25 -2.44
CA MET A 405 10.13 -5.17 -3.18
C MET A 405 10.66 -6.25 -2.24
N VAL A 406 10.63 -7.50 -2.69
CA VAL A 406 11.15 -8.65 -1.95
C VAL A 406 12.38 -9.22 -2.64
N PHE A 407 13.49 -9.19 -1.94
CA PHE A 407 14.76 -9.72 -2.41
C PHE A 407 15.10 -11.04 -1.72
N ASP A 408 15.49 -12.04 -2.51
CA ASP A 408 16.14 -13.27 -2.04
C ASP A 408 17.66 -13.09 -2.12
N VAL A 409 18.32 -13.35 -1.00
CA VAL A 409 19.76 -13.18 -0.82
C VAL A 409 20.34 -14.52 -0.42
N LYS A 410 21.25 -15.04 -1.24
CA LYS A 410 21.95 -16.30 -0.96
C LYS A 410 23.42 -16.03 -0.75
N VAL A 411 23.97 -16.62 0.30
CA VAL A 411 25.37 -16.45 0.67
C VAL A 411 26.06 -17.79 0.69
N TYR A 412 27.14 -17.88 -0.06
CA TYR A 412 27.95 -19.08 -0.20
C TYR A 412 29.35 -18.81 0.34
N ASN A 413 29.98 -19.81 0.94
CA ASN A 413 31.43 -19.79 1.08
C ASN A 413 32.04 -19.87 -0.33
N HIS A 414 32.93 -18.92 -0.67
CA HIS A 414 33.47 -18.81 -2.02
C HIS A 414 34.38 -19.98 -2.40
N GLU A 415 35.09 -20.57 -1.44
CA GLU A 415 36.03 -21.65 -1.67
C GLU A 415 35.33 -23.02 -1.68
N SER A 416 34.47 -23.30 -0.70
CA SER A 416 33.78 -24.60 -0.61
C SER A 416 32.50 -24.66 -1.44
N ASN A 417 31.95 -23.52 -1.85
CA ASN A 417 30.64 -23.36 -2.50
C ASN A 417 29.45 -23.84 -1.64
N ASP A 418 29.64 -24.04 -0.33
CA ASP A 418 28.56 -24.38 0.59
C ASP A 418 27.69 -23.16 0.87
N LYS A 419 26.36 -23.35 0.89
CA LYS A 419 25.43 -22.30 1.32
C LYS A 419 25.53 -22.12 2.83
N VAL A 420 25.88 -20.91 3.27
CA VAL A 420 26.07 -20.59 4.69
C VAL A 420 24.91 -19.79 5.27
N LEU A 421 24.30 -18.92 4.47
CA LEU A 421 23.21 -18.06 4.90
C LEU A 421 22.24 -17.84 3.73
N GLN A 422 20.95 -17.82 4.03
CA GLN A 422 19.92 -17.35 3.13
C GLN A 422 19.14 -16.24 3.83
N ALA A 423 18.72 -15.22 3.09
CA ALA A 423 17.98 -14.11 3.64
C ALA A 423 16.93 -13.56 2.68
N THR A 424 15.92 -12.93 3.27
CA THR A 424 14.87 -12.21 2.56
C THR A 424 14.84 -10.77 3.07
N ALA A 425 14.93 -9.81 2.14
CA ALA A 425 14.77 -8.39 2.45
C ALA A 425 13.45 -7.87 1.87
N GLU A 426 12.66 -7.16 2.66
CA GLU A 426 11.52 -6.37 2.18
C GLU A 426 11.90 -4.89 2.21
N VAL A 427 11.82 -4.24 1.06
CA VAL A 427 12.26 -2.86 0.85
C VAL A 427 11.17 -2.06 0.15
N GLU A 428 10.84 -0.88 0.65
CA GLU A 428 9.92 0.04 -0.02
C GLU A 428 10.43 0.38 -1.43
N GLN A 429 9.52 0.51 -2.39
CA GLN A 429 9.82 1.13 -3.68
C GLN A 429 10.27 2.61 -3.49
N ASP A 430 10.78 3.21 -4.56
CA ASP A 430 10.98 4.66 -4.58
C ASP A 430 9.66 5.39 -4.32
N ARG A 431 9.72 6.59 -3.75
CA ARG A 431 8.50 7.35 -3.43
C ARG A 431 7.69 7.60 -4.70
N THR A 432 6.50 7.00 -4.76
CA THR A 432 5.65 7.01 -5.95
C THR A 432 4.44 7.91 -5.75
N ALA A 433 3.96 8.49 -6.86
CA ALA A 433 2.67 9.18 -6.93
C ALA A 433 1.85 8.61 -8.09
N TYR A 434 0.57 8.34 -7.85
CA TYR A 434 -0.37 7.84 -8.87
C TYR A 434 -1.22 8.99 -9.41
N ILE A 435 -1.10 9.25 -10.72
CA ILE A 435 -1.83 10.33 -11.39
C ILE A 435 -2.79 9.72 -12.40
N PHE A 436 -4.08 9.98 -12.22
CA PHE A 436 -5.14 9.41 -13.03
C PHE A 436 -5.54 10.35 -14.18
N CYS A 437 -5.66 9.78 -15.38
CA CYS A 437 -5.98 10.55 -16.58
C CYS A 437 -7.46 10.99 -16.59
N GLY A 438 -7.69 12.20 -17.08
CA GLY A 438 -9.03 12.76 -17.32
C GLY A 438 -9.56 12.48 -18.73
N GLN A 439 -10.62 13.19 -19.10
CA GLN A 439 -11.22 13.13 -20.45
C GLN A 439 -10.26 13.70 -21.50
N GLY A 440 -10.27 13.10 -22.70
CA GLY A 440 -9.45 13.49 -23.86
C GLY A 440 -8.48 12.41 -24.33
N SER A 441 -8.25 11.37 -23.51
CA SER A 441 -7.36 10.24 -23.82
C SER A 441 -8.10 9.00 -24.36
N GLN A 442 -9.44 9.06 -24.48
CA GLN A 442 -10.23 7.93 -24.94
C GLN A 442 -9.88 7.55 -26.38
N VAL A 443 -9.68 6.26 -26.60
CA VAL A 443 -9.39 5.67 -27.90
C VAL A 443 -10.11 4.34 -28.05
N LYS A 444 -10.47 4.00 -29.30
CA LYS A 444 -11.07 2.71 -29.62
C LYS A 444 -10.17 1.58 -29.14
N ASN A 445 -10.77 0.53 -28.57
CA ASN A 445 -10.08 -0.60 -27.94
C ASN A 445 -9.21 -0.28 -26.72
N MET A 446 -9.38 0.87 -26.05
CA MET A 446 -8.64 1.16 -24.82
C MET A 446 -8.86 0.07 -23.76
N GLY A 447 -7.78 -0.38 -23.14
CA GLY A 447 -7.81 -1.40 -22.08
C GLY A 447 -8.11 -2.83 -22.51
N MET A 448 -8.41 -3.09 -23.78
CA MET A 448 -8.85 -4.43 -24.20
C MET A 448 -7.73 -5.48 -24.15
N ALA A 449 -6.46 -5.11 -24.38
CA ALA A 449 -5.34 -6.02 -24.19
C ALA A 449 -5.16 -6.44 -22.72
N LEU A 450 -5.40 -5.52 -21.78
CA LEU A 450 -5.38 -5.83 -20.34
C LEU A 450 -6.60 -6.69 -19.96
N TYR A 451 -7.78 -6.36 -20.48
CA TYR A 451 -8.99 -7.18 -20.31
C TYR A 451 -8.78 -8.65 -20.74
N GLU A 452 -8.05 -8.87 -21.83
CA GLU A 452 -7.76 -10.21 -22.34
C GLU A 452 -6.70 -10.96 -21.52
N SER A 453 -5.75 -10.26 -20.90
CA SER A 453 -4.60 -10.88 -20.22
C SER A 453 -4.69 -10.94 -18.70
N ASP A 454 -5.57 -10.16 -18.06
CA ASP A 454 -5.64 -10.00 -16.61
C ASP A 454 -7.07 -10.23 -16.09
N ASP A 455 -7.26 -11.26 -15.26
CA ASP A 455 -8.58 -11.67 -14.77
C ASP A 455 -9.19 -10.65 -13.81
N VAL A 456 -8.38 -9.91 -13.04
CA VAL A 456 -8.85 -8.86 -12.11
C VAL A 456 -9.39 -7.68 -12.90
N ALA A 457 -8.64 -7.24 -13.92
CA ALA A 457 -9.10 -6.22 -14.84
C ALA A 457 -10.38 -6.67 -15.56
N ARG A 458 -10.43 -7.90 -16.07
CA ARG A 458 -11.60 -8.46 -16.77
C ARG A 458 -12.84 -8.45 -15.88
N ALA A 459 -12.72 -8.90 -14.64
CA ALA A 459 -13.83 -8.93 -13.70
C ALA A 459 -14.42 -7.53 -13.43
N LEU A 460 -13.58 -6.50 -13.35
CA LEU A 460 -14.04 -5.11 -13.19
C LEU A 460 -14.78 -4.61 -14.42
N TRP A 461 -14.25 -4.88 -15.62
CA TRP A 461 -14.91 -4.53 -16.88
C TRP A 461 -16.26 -5.22 -17.02
N ASP A 462 -16.32 -6.53 -16.73
CA ASP A 462 -17.54 -7.33 -16.83
C ASP A 462 -18.59 -6.84 -15.83
N LYS A 463 -18.20 -6.58 -14.57
CA LYS A 463 -19.08 -6.03 -13.54
C LYS A 463 -19.63 -4.66 -13.95
N GLY A 464 -18.77 -3.74 -14.38
CA GLY A 464 -19.18 -2.41 -14.82
C GLY A 464 -20.08 -2.44 -16.06
N ASN A 465 -19.75 -3.29 -17.03
CA ASN A 465 -20.57 -3.49 -18.22
C ASN A 465 -21.94 -4.08 -17.89
N GLN A 466 -22.00 -5.09 -17.01
CA GLN A 466 -23.26 -5.69 -16.57
C GLN A 466 -24.13 -4.65 -15.86
N TYR A 467 -23.55 -3.88 -14.94
CA TYR A 467 -24.27 -2.82 -14.23
C TYR A 467 -24.90 -1.81 -15.20
N LEU A 468 -24.13 -1.28 -16.16
CA LEU A 468 -24.63 -0.31 -17.13
C LEU A 468 -25.66 -0.92 -18.09
N LEU A 469 -25.51 -2.19 -18.46
CA LEU A 469 -26.48 -2.89 -19.29
C LEU A 469 -27.81 -3.08 -18.56
N GLU A 470 -27.79 -3.48 -17.29
CA GLU A 470 -28.99 -3.71 -16.49
C GLU A 470 -29.68 -2.40 -16.04
N THR A 471 -28.90 -1.35 -15.80
CA THR A 471 -29.39 -0.08 -15.26
C THR A 471 -29.76 0.92 -16.36
N PHE A 472 -28.95 0.99 -17.42
CA PHE A 472 -29.07 1.99 -18.49
C PHE A 472 -29.26 1.39 -19.89
N GLY A 473 -29.22 0.06 -20.04
CA GLY A 473 -29.60 -0.61 -21.28
C GLY A 473 -28.55 -0.56 -22.39
N PHE A 474 -27.27 -0.30 -22.08
CA PHE A 474 -26.20 -0.31 -23.07
C PHE A 474 -24.95 -1.07 -22.61
N SER A 475 -24.24 -1.67 -23.57
CA SER A 475 -22.96 -2.35 -23.29
C SER A 475 -21.80 -1.38 -23.46
N LEU A 476 -21.03 -1.20 -22.39
CA LEU A 476 -19.82 -0.40 -22.39
C LEU A 476 -18.69 -1.09 -23.17
N LEU A 477 -18.61 -2.43 -23.15
CA LEU A 477 -17.65 -3.18 -23.96
C LEU A 477 -17.89 -3.02 -25.46
N ASP A 478 -19.15 -3.03 -25.90
CA ASP A 478 -19.48 -2.77 -27.31
C ASP A 478 -19.11 -1.35 -27.73
N LEU A 479 -19.35 -0.35 -26.86
CA LEU A 479 -18.96 1.04 -27.10
C LEU A 479 -17.45 1.16 -27.34
N VAL A 480 -16.63 0.54 -26.48
CA VAL A 480 -15.16 0.61 -26.60
C VAL A 480 -14.63 -0.15 -27.82
N ARG A 481 -15.22 -1.30 -28.16
CA ARG A 481 -14.74 -2.16 -29.26
C ARG A 481 -15.21 -1.72 -30.64
N LYS A 482 -16.45 -1.23 -30.74
CA LYS A 482 -17.07 -0.91 -32.04
C LYS A 482 -17.04 0.60 -32.33
N ASP A 483 -17.14 1.43 -31.30
CA ASP A 483 -17.34 2.88 -31.38
C ASP A 483 -18.47 3.26 -32.36
N PRO A 484 -19.72 2.84 -32.07
CA PRO A 484 -20.85 3.14 -32.93
C PRO A 484 -21.16 4.63 -32.91
N LYS A 485 -21.66 5.18 -34.03
CA LYS A 485 -22.11 6.58 -34.11
C LYS A 485 -23.48 6.81 -33.46
N GLU A 486 -24.29 5.75 -33.37
CA GLU A 486 -25.65 5.80 -32.84
C GLU A 486 -25.90 4.59 -31.94
N LEU A 487 -26.68 4.81 -30.88
CA LEU A 487 -27.05 3.77 -29.92
C LEU A 487 -28.49 4.02 -29.47
N THR A 488 -29.37 3.07 -29.77
CA THR A 488 -30.78 3.12 -29.34
C THR A 488 -30.97 2.23 -28.12
N VAL A 489 -31.44 2.82 -27.02
CA VAL A 489 -31.89 2.11 -25.83
C VAL A 489 -33.39 1.89 -25.94
N TYR A 490 -33.82 0.64 -25.87
CA TYR A 490 -35.24 0.26 -25.94
C TYR A 490 -35.81 0.02 -24.54
N PHE A 491 -36.97 0.60 -24.26
CA PHE A 491 -37.64 0.54 -22.96
C PHE A 491 -38.76 -0.51 -22.91
N GLY A 492 -38.70 -1.52 -23.78
CA GLY A 492 -39.67 -2.60 -23.88
C GLY A 492 -39.67 -3.56 -22.68
N GLY A 493 -40.85 -4.06 -22.32
CA GLY A 493 -41.04 -5.07 -21.27
C GLY A 493 -40.73 -4.59 -19.84
N PRO A 494 -40.80 -5.48 -18.83
CA PRO A 494 -40.58 -5.11 -17.43
C PRO A 494 -39.19 -4.52 -17.15
N LYS A 495 -38.14 -5.07 -17.78
CA LYS A 495 -36.76 -4.58 -17.62
C LYS A 495 -36.56 -3.20 -18.25
N GLY A 496 -37.07 -3.00 -19.48
CA GLY A 496 -36.95 -1.72 -20.17
C GLY A 496 -37.69 -0.57 -19.47
N ARG A 497 -38.83 -0.85 -18.83
CA ARG A 497 -39.53 0.13 -17.98
C ARG A 497 -38.69 0.59 -16.79
N LYS A 498 -38.00 -0.33 -16.12
CA LYS A 498 -37.08 0.00 -15.01
C LYS A 498 -35.90 0.85 -15.49
N ILE A 499 -35.33 0.53 -16.65
CA ILE A 499 -34.26 1.33 -17.27
C ILE A 499 -34.76 2.75 -17.56
N ARG A 500 -35.98 2.88 -18.12
CA ARG A 500 -36.61 4.19 -18.37
C ARG A 500 -36.82 4.98 -17.07
N GLU A 501 -37.29 4.33 -16.02
CA GLU A 501 -37.43 4.95 -14.70
C GLU A 501 -36.09 5.48 -14.19
N ASN A 502 -35.00 4.72 -14.33
CA ASN A 502 -33.66 5.17 -13.95
C ASN A 502 -33.28 6.47 -14.70
N TYR A 503 -33.53 6.56 -16.00
CA TYR A 503 -33.31 7.79 -16.76
C TYR A 503 -34.24 8.95 -16.35
N LEU A 504 -35.50 8.68 -16.01
CA LEU A 504 -36.44 9.71 -15.56
C LEU A 504 -36.08 10.26 -14.17
N THR A 505 -35.47 9.45 -13.30
CA THR A 505 -34.98 9.93 -11.99
C THR A 505 -33.79 10.87 -12.12
N MET A 506 -33.06 10.82 -13.24
CA MET A 506 -32.01 11.78 -13.55
C MET A 506 -32.65 13.10 -13.94
N THR A 507 -32.69 14.05 -13.00
CA THR A 507 -33.34 15.34 -13.19
C THR A 507 -32.35 16.51 -13.19
N ARG A 508 -32.79 17.64 -13.74
CA ARG A 508 -32.11 18.94 -13.73
C ARG A 508 -33.08 20.01 -13.25
N LYS A 509 -32.56 21.03 -12.57
CA LYS A 509 -33.32 22.20 -12.15
C LYS A 509 -33.11 23.31 -13.18
N VAL A 510 -34.20 23.80 -13.78
CA VAL A 510 -34.19 24.88 -14.77
C VAL A 510 -35.04 26.04 -14.27
N HIS A 511 -34.55 27.27 -14.42
CA HIS A 511 -35.34 28.47 -14.14
C HIS A 511 -36.12 28.88 -15.39
N GLN A 512 -37.44 28.73 -15.38
CA GLN A 512 -38.33 29.25 -16.42
C GLN A 512 -39.35 30.19 -15.79
N GLY A 513 -39.43 31.43 -16.30
CA GLY A 513 -40.42 32.42 -15.84
C GLY A 513 -40.32 32.80 -14.35
N GLY A 514 -39.12 32.77 -13.76
CA GLY A 514 -38.90 33.09 -12.35
C GLY A 514 -39.24 31.96 -11.35
N LYS A 515 -39.74 30.80 -11.83
CA LYS A 515 -39.94 29.59 -11.01
C LYS A 515 -38.91 28.52 -11.37
N MET A 516 -38.49 27.76 -10.36
CA MET A 516 -37.59 26.62 -10.53
C MET A 516 -38.41 25.38 -10.86
N ILE A 517 -38.15 24.76 -12.00
CA ILE A 517 -38.84 23.57 -12.49
C ILE A 517 -37.83 22.42 -12.56
N VAL A 518 -38.25 21.22 -12.15
CA VAL A 518 -37.46 19.99 -12.22
C VAL A 518 -37.86 19.25 -13.49
N LEU A 519 -36.91 19.01 -14.39
CA LEU A 519 -37.12 18.31 -15.66
C LEU A 519 -36.18 17.10 -15.76
N PRO A 520 -36.54 16.04 -16.51
CA PRO A 520 -35.58 15.00 -16.87
C PRO A 520 -34.34 15.60 -17.54
N VAL A 521 -33.18 14.97 -17.30
CA VAL A 521 -31.92 15.38 -17.97
C VAL A 521 -32.02 15.09 -19.47
N ILE A 522 -32.55 13.93 -19.86
CA ILE A 522 -32.77 13.62 -21.27
C ILE A 522 -33.99 14.39 -21.77
N GLU A 523 -33.77 15.28 -22.74
CA GLU A 523 -34.85 16.09 -23.33
C GLU A 523 -35.84 15.21 -24.11
N GLY A 524 -37.13 15.47 -23.90
CA GLY A 524 -38.21 14.74 -24.59
C GLY A 524 -38.49 13.33 -24.06
N LEU A 525 -37.75 12.83 -23.05
CA LEU A 525 -38.04 11.53 -22.45
C LEU A 525 -39.26 11.62 -21.52
N THR A 526 -40.27 10.79 -21.80
CA THR A 526 -41.52 10.71 -21.01
C THR A 526 -41.76 9.29 -20.48
N PRO A 527 -42.66 9.09 -19.50
CA PRO A 527 -43.08 7.77 -19.04
C PRO A 527 -43.67 6.87 -20.14
N GLU A 528 -44.10 7.44 -21.27
CA GLU A 528 -44.67 6.73 -22.42
C GLU A 528 -43.61 6.40 -23.49
N SER A 529 -42.41 6.96 -23.40
CA SER A 529 -41.36 6.76 -24.39
C SER A 529 -40.96 5.29 -24.50
N GLU A 530 -40.94 4.75 -25.72
CA GLU A 530 -40.57 3.35 -25.99
C GLU A 530 -39.08 3.14 -26.24
N SER A 531 -38.37 4.19 -26.66
CA SER A 531 -36.91 4.15 -26.86
C SER A 531 -36.30 5.54 -26.79
N HIS A 532 -34.97 5.60 -26.68
CA HIS A 532 -34.19 6.82 -26.83
C HIS A 532 -32.91 6.52 -27.62
N THR A 533 -32.51 7.41 -28.53
CA THR A 533 -31.31 7.22 -29.38
C THR A 533 -30.28 8.29 -29.12
N PHE A 534 -29.09 7.88 -28.69
CA PHE A 534 -27.90 8.74 -28.59
C PHE A 534 -27.19 8.80 -29.94
N ARG A 535 -26.67 9.97 -30.31
CA ARG A 535 -25.96 10.20 -31.59
C ARG A 535 -24.72 11.06 -31.37
N ASP A 536 -23.58 10.68 -31.96
CA ASP A 536 -22.40 11.53 -32.13
C ASP A 536 -21.73 11.19 -33.47
N ALA A 537 -21.51 12.20 -34.31
CA ALA A 537 -20.99 12.03 -35.66
C ALA A 537 -19.57 11.42 -35.70
N ARG A 538 -18.78 11.65 -34.64
CA ARG A 538 -17.41 11.14 -34.50
C ARG A 538 -17.37 9.70 -33.99
N GLY A 539 -18.41 9.27 -33.28
CA GLY A 539 -18.46 8.03 -32.52
C GLY A 539 -18.87 8.30 -31.07
N LEU A 540 -19.69 7.43 -30.49
CA LEU A 540 -20.22 7.60 -29.14
C LEU A 540 -19.13 7.52 -28.08
N LEU A 541 -17.97 6.91 -28.35
CA LEU A 541 -16.83 6.94 -27.46
C LEU A 541 -16.32 8.36 -27.21
N PHE A 542 -16.53 9.29 -28.15
CA PHE A 542 -16.16 10.70 -28.00
C PHE A 542 -17.25 11.55 -27.36
N SER A 543 -18.42 10.98 -27.11
CA SER A 543 -19.50 11.65 -26.41
C SER A 543 -19.25 11.59 -24.90
N THR A 544 -19.31 12.76 -24.25
CA THR A 544 -18.89 13.00 -22.86
C THR A 544 -19.50 12.00 -21.85
N GLN A 545 -20.78 11.67 -21.97
CA GLN A 545 -21.47 10.72 -21.11
C GLN A 545 -20.98 9.27 -21.22
N PHE A 546 -20.44 8.85 -22.37
CA PHE A 546 -19.90 7.49 -22.54
C PHE A 546 -18.39 7.44 -22.33
N ALA A 547 -17.67 8.49 -22.72
CA ALA A 547 -16.23 8.61 -22.49
C ALA A 547 -15.88 8.52 -20.99
N GLN A 548 -16.65 9.19 -20.14
CA GLN A 548 -16.35 9.28 -18.70
C GLN A 548 -16.38 7.91 -17.98
N PRO A 549 -17.46 7.10 -18.09
CA PRO A 549 -17.48 5.74 -17.57
C PRO A 549 -16.35 4.86 -18.10
N VAL A 550 -16.05 4.94 -19.42
CA VAL A 550 -15.01 4.13 -20.05
C VAL A 550 -13.63 4.44 -19.48
N ILE A 551 -13.25 5.72 -19.41
CA ILE A 551 -11.95 6.14 -18.86
C ILE A 551 -11.86 5.77 -17.39
N THR A 552 -12.96 5.94 -16.64
CA THR A 552 -13.01 5.57 -15.22
C THR A 552 -12.75 4.08 -15.03
N LEU A 553 -13.44 3.23 -15.80
CA LEU A 553 -13.29 1.77 -15.69
C LEU A 553 -11.89 1.30 -16.10
N MET A 554 -11.30 1.93 -17.13
CA MET A 554 -9.91 1.68 -17.53
C MET A 554 -8.92 2.02 -16.41
N ASN A 555 -9.02 3.23 -15.85
CA ASN A 555 -8.19 3.68 -14.74
C ASN A 555 -8.28 2.72 -13.52
N LEU A 556 -9.49 2.25 -13.20
CA LEU A 556 -9.70 1.30 -12.11
C LEU A 556 -9.11 -0.07 -12.42
N ALA A 557 -9.28 -0.57 -13.65
CA ALA A 557 -8.77 -1.86 -14.08
C ALA A 557 -7.24 -1.90 -14.04
N GLU A 558 -6.56 -0.85 -14.50
CA GLU A 558 -5.10 -0.74 -14.41
C GLU A 558 -4.62 -0.73 -12.96
N MET A 559 -5.23 0.10 -12.11
CA MET A 559 -4.83 0.18 -10.70
C MET A 559 -5.10 -1.12 -9.95
N ALA A 560 -6.22 -1.79 -10.23
CA ALA A 560 -6.55 -3.08 -9.63
C ALA A 560 -5.58 -4.18 -10.08
N SER A 561 -5.18 -4.19 -11.35
CA SER A 561 -4.15 -5.09 -11.86
C SER A 561 -2.81 -4.86 -11.13
N LEU A 562 -2.38 -3.60 -10.97
CA LEU A 562 -1.17 -3.26 -10.20
C LEU A 562 -1.27 -3.70 -8.74
N LYS A 563 -2.42 -3.47 -8.09
CA LYS A 563 -2.67 -3.89 -6.69
C LYS A 563 -2.60 -5.41 -6.55
N SER A 564 -3.21 -6.17 -7.48
CA SER A 564 -3.23 -7.64 -7.44
C SER A 564 -1.83 -8.25 -7.56
N ARG A 565 -0.87 -7.53 -8.16
CA ARG A 565 0.53 -7.94 -8.29
C ARG A 565 1.42 -7.38 -7.17
N GLY A 566 0.82 -6.78 -6.13
CA GLY A 566 1.53 -6.20 -5.00
C GLY A 566 2.39 -4.99 -5.36
N LEU A 567 2.11 -4.27 -6.47
CA LEU A 567 2.95 -3.17 -6.96
C LEU A 567 2.60 -1.79 -6.35
N VAL A 568 1.47 -1.68 -5.66
CA VAL A 568 0.93 -0.39 -5.20
C VAL A 568 1.39 -0.06 -3.79
N GLN A 569 2.05 1.09 -3.62
CA GLN A 569 2.44 1.60 -2.31
C GLN A 569 1.24 2.18 -1.55
N GLU A 570 1.02 1.73 -0.30
CA GLU A 570 -0.09 2.22 0.54
C GLU A 570 0.01 3.72 0.90
N ASN A 571 1.22 4.26 0.95
CA ASN A 571 1.50 5.65 1.34
C ASN A 571 1.83 6.56 0.15
N ALA A 572 1.54 6.13 -1.06
CA ALA A 572 1.71 6.96 -2.24
C ALA A 572 0.77 8.17 -2.23
N LEU A 573 1.26 9.27 -2.78
CA LEU A 573 0.41 10.40 -3.15
C LEU A 573 -0.46 9.99 -4.32
N PHE A 574 -1.69 10.51 -4.40
CA PHE A 574 -2.53 10.31 -5.56
C PHE A 574 -3.34 11.54 -5.92
N ALA A 575 -3.53 11.72 -7.22
CA ALA A 575 -4.28 12.82 -7.80
C ALA A 575 -4.92 12.33 -9.11
N GLY A 576 -5.94 13.03 -9.58
CA GLY A 576 -6.47 12.74 -10.90
C GLY A 576 -6.91 14.01 -11.59
N HIS A 577 -6.60 14.16 -12.87
CA HIS A 577 -6.94 15.37 -13.62
C HIS A 577 -8.42 15.35 -13.99
N SER A 578 -9.18 16.34 -13.50
CA SER A 578 -10.62 16.47 -13.80
C SER A 578 -11.40 15.17 -13.47
N LEU A 579 -11.89 14.44 -14.47
CA LEU A 579 -12.54 13.14 -14.33
C LEU A 579 -11.68 12.13 -13.54
N GLY A 580 -10.35 12.17 -13.74
CA GLY A 580 -9.45 11.26 -13.07
C GLY A 580 -9.53 11.34 -11.54
N GLU A 581 -10.01 12.45 -10.96
CA GLU A 581 -10.16 12.61 -9.51
C GLU A 581 -11.10 11.54 -8.92
N TYR A 582 -12.20 11.22 -9.61
CA TYR A 582 -13.12 10.17 -9.20
C TYR A 582 -12.47 8.79 -9.27
N SER A 583 -11.72 8.53 -10.35
CA SER A 583 -10.96 7.28 -10.49
C SER A 583 -9.91 7.14 -9.40
N ALA A 584 -9.19 8.22 -9.08
CA ALA A 584 -8.14 8.23 -8.08
C ALA A 584 -8.70 7.94 -6.67
N LEU A 585 -9.80 8.60 -6.29
CA LEU A 585 -10.47 8.36 -5.02
C LEU A 585 -10.98 6.91 -4.92
N ALA A 586 -11.66 6.42 -5.95
CA ALA A 586 -12.18 5.05 -5.96
C ALA A 586 -11.08 3.98 -6.00
N ALA A 587 -9.97 4.24 -6.69
CA ALA A 587 -8.89 3.26 -6.83
C ALA A 587 -7.96 3.22 -5.62
N CYS A 588 -7.70 4.36 -4.97
CA CYS A 588 -6.69 4.48 -3.91
C CYS A 588 -7.25 4.37 -2.49
N THR A 589 -8.57 4.43 -2.31
CA THR A 589 -9.23 4.27 -1.00
C THR A 589 -10.01 2.96 -0.93
N SER A 590 -10.27 2.45 0.28
CA SER A 590 -10.93 1.15 0.46
C SER A 590 -12.44 1.20 0.20
N CYS A 591 -13.11 2.31 0.51
CA CYS A 591 -14.58 2.35 0.51
C CYS A 591 -15.22 3.65 -0.01
N PHE A 592 -14.48 4.63 -0.56
CA PHE A 592 -15.04 5.97 -0.82
C PHE A 592 -16.28 5.98 -1.72
N ILE A 593 -16.28 5.20 -2.81
CA ILE A 593 -17.45 5.04 -3.69
C ILE A 593 -17.44 3.64 -4.31
N GLN A 594 -18.59 2.96 -4.28
CA GLN A 594 -18.75 1.65 -4.92
C GLN A 594 -18.71 1.79 -6.44
N LEU A 595 -18.26 0.74 -7.14
CA LEU A 595 -18.12 0.78 -8.61
C LEU A 595 -19.42 1.20 -9.31
N ASP A 596 -20.54 0.64 -8.88
CA ASP A 596 -21.86 0.86 -9.45
C ASP A 596 -22.29 2.34 -9.29
N ASP A 597 -22.13 2.89 -8.09
CA ASP A 597 -22.43 4.31 -7.80
C ASP A 597 -21.47 5.26 -8.51
N LEU A 598 -20.20 4.88 -8.64
CA LEU A 598 -19.22 5.66 -9.38
C LEU A 598 -19.56 5.73 -10.87
N LEU A 599 -19.88 4.59 -11.50
CA LEU A 599 -20.29 4.55 -12.90
C LEU A 599 -21.56 5.37 -13.13
N ARG A 600 -22.52 5.29 -12.20
CA ARG A 600 -23.72 6.15 -12.21
C ARG A 600 -23.36 7.63 -12.09
N ALA A 601 -22.47 7.99 -11.17
CA ALA A 601 -22.04 9.36 -10.93
C ALA A 601 -21.38 9.98 -12.16
N VAL A 602 -20.42 9.27 -12.78
CA VAL A 602 -19.68 9.79 -13.94
C VAL A 602 -20.53 9.79 -15.22
N PHE A 603 -21.44 8.82 -15.39
CA PHE A 603 -22.42 8.84 -16.48
C PHE A 603 -23.38 10.04 -16.34
N TYR A 604 -23.95 10.22 -15.14
CA TYR A 604 -24.83 11.35 -14.82
C TYR A 604 -24.10 12.69 -14.97
N ARG A 605 -22.85 12.79 -14.50
CA ARG A 605 -21.99 13.96 -14.68
C ARG A 605 -21.87 14.34 -16.16
N GLY A 606 -21.59 13.37 -17.03
CA GLY A 606 -21.48 13.61 -18.47
C GLY A 606 -22.80 14.09 -19.10
N LEU A 607 -23.94 13.52 -18.70
CA LEU A 607 -25.25 13.96 -19.18
C LEU A 607 -25.59 15.39 -18.72
N VAL A 608 -25.41 15.68 -17.43
CA VAL A 608 -25.68 17.03 -16.86
C VAL A 608 -24.82 18.08 -17.55
N MET A 609 -23.55 17.78 -17.83
CA MET A 609 -22.66 18.69 -18.55
C MET A 609 -23.14 18.98 -19.98
N GLN A 610 -23.68 17.98 -20.69
CA GLN A 610 -24.18 18.17 -22.05
C GLN A 610 -25.46 19.01 -22.10
N VAL A 611 -26.38 18.78 -21.17
CA VAL A 611 -27.71 19.41 -21.15
C VAL A 611 -27.68 20.81 -20.52
N ALA A 612 -26.61 21.15 -19.80
CA ALA A 612 -26.40 22.51 -19.31
C ALA A 612 -26.17 23.53 -20.45
N MET A 613 -25.85 23.09 -21.67
CA MET A 613 -25.61 23.97 -22.80
C MET A 613 -26.87 24.15 -23.67
N THR A 614 -27.14 25.39 -24.08
CA THR A 614 -28.10 25.66 -25.15
C THR A 614 -27.47 25.33 -26.49
N ARG A 615 -28.15 24.54 -27.31
CA ARG A 615 -27.70 24.13 -28.65
C ARG A 615 -28.55 24.78 -29.74
N ASP A 616 -27.94 25.06 -30.88
CA ASP A 616 -28.65 25.53 -32.07
C ASP A 616 -29.37 24.38 -32.82
N SER A 617 -30.01 24.69 -33.96
CA SER A 617 -30.71 23.71 -34.80
C SER A 617 -29.80 22.60 -35.34
N ASP A 618 -28.49 22.85 -35.42
CA ASP A 618 -27.48 21.89 -35.87
C ASP A 618 -26.81 21.17 -34.69
N GLY A 619 -27.29 21.39 -33.46
CA GLY A 619 -26.79 20.77 -32.25
C GLY A 619 -25.47 21.36 -31.73
N ARG A 620 -25.01 22.50 -32.24
CA ARG A 620 -23.75 23.15 -31.85
C ARG A 620 -23.97 24.12 -30.69
N THR A 621 -22.92 24.37 -29.91
CA THR A 621 -22.93 25.37 -28.84
C THR A 621 -22.07 26.57 -29.25
N ASP A 622 -22.29 27.72 -28.60
CA ASP A 622 -21.44 28.91 -28.76
C ASP A 622 -20.20 28.86 -27.84
N PHE A 623 -19.80 27.68 -27.37
CA PHE A 623 -18.71 27.50 -26.42
C PHE A 623 -17.66 26.53 -26.94
N SER A 624 -16.41 26.73 -26.52
CA SER A 624 -15.35 25.75 -26.75
C SER A 624 -14.23 25.91 -25.72
N MET A 625 -13.12 25.23 -25.97
CA MET A 625 -11.91 25.27 -25.17
C MET A 625 -10.68 25.34 -26.07
N VAL A 626 -9.68 26.13 -25.68
CA VAL A 626 -8.43 26.34 -26.42
C VAL A 626 -7.26 26.09 -25.50
N ALA A 627 -6.35 25.20 -25.89
CA ALA A 627 -5.06 25.06 -25.24
C ALA A 627 -4.14 26.22 -25.65
N VAL A 628 -3.55 26.89 -24.67
CA VAL A 628 -2.67 28.04 -24.85
C VAL A 628 -1.28 27.69 -24.36
N ASN A 629 -0.26 27.98 -25.18
CA ASN A 629 1.15 27.87 -24.84
C ASN A 629 1.80 29.26 -24.75
N PRO A 630 1.87 29.85 -23.53
CA PRO A 630 2.44 31.17 -23.32
C PRO A 630 3.86 31.36 -23.88
N SER A 631 4.71 30.34 -23.79
CA SER A 631 6.09 30.40 -24.27
C SER A 631 6.21 30.66 -25.78
N ARG A 632 5.17 30.33 -26.56
CA ARG A 632 5.11 30.59 -28.01
C ARG A 632 4.68 32.01 -28.36
N VAL A 633 4.07 32.73 -27.41
CA VAL A 633 3.80 34.17 -27.54
C VAL A 633 5.10 34.94 -27.35
N GLY A 634 5.83 34.67 -26.26
CA GLY A 634 7.13 35.29 -26.02
C GLY A 634 7.73 34.90 -24.67
N LYS A 635 9.05 35.08 -24.50
CA LYS A 635 9.75 34.71 -23.26
C LYS A 635 9.26 35.48 -22.02
N SER A 636 8.78 36.70 -22.20
CA SER A 636 8.22 37.56 -21.15
C SER A 636 6.75 37.25 -20.85
N PHE A 637 6.04 36.51 -21.71
CA PHE A 637 4.64 36.18 -21.55
C PHE A 637 4.47 34.99 -20.60
N LYS A 638 4.07 35.30 -19.36
CA LYS A 638 3.90 34.33 -18.27
C LYS A 638 2.43 34.13 -17.95
N GLU A 639 2.13 33.25 -16.99
CA GLU A 639 0.77 33.02 -16.48
C GLU A 639 0.03 34.32 -16.11
N LYS A 640 0.72 35.24 -15.42
CA LYS A 640 0.13 36.53 -15.03
C LYS A 640 -0.31 37.34 -16.25
N SER A 641 0.47 37.34 -17.33
CA SER A 641 0.15 38.02 -18.58
C SER A 641 -1.08 37.40 -19.25
N LEU A 642 -1.16 36.06 -19.29
CA LEU A 642 -2.33 35.35 -19.81
C LEU A 642 -3.60 35.67 -18.98
N LYS A 643 -3.50 35.67 -17.65
CA LYS A 643 -4.61 36.03 -16.76
C LYS A 643 -5.11 37.46 -17.01
N ILE A 644 -4.20 38.42 -17.17
CA ILE A 644 -4.54 39.82 -17.49
C ILE A 644 -5.25 39.92 -18.84
N LEU A 645 -4.73 39.23 -19.88
CA LEU A 645 -5.33 39.22 -21.21
C LEU A 645 -6.75 38.63 -21.17
N VAL A 646 -6.92 37.46 -20.54
CA VAL A 646 -8.23 36.80 -20.38
C VAL A 646 -9.20 37.72 -19.63
N GLN A 647 -8.76 38.31 -18.51
CA GLN A 647 -9.60 39.22 -17.73
C GLN A 647 -10.02 40.45 -18.53
N TYR A 648 -9.11 41.03 -19.32
CA TYR A 648 -9.42 42.19 -20.15
C TYR A 648 -10.43 41.87 -21.25
N ILE A 649 -10.28 40.72 -21.92
CA ILE A 649 -11.24 40.25 -22.94
C ILE A 649 -12.62 40.07 -22.30
N THR A 650 -12.71 39.39 -21.16
CA THR A 650 -13.96 39.18 -20.43
C THR A 650 -14.61 40.49 -20.02
N SER A 651 -13.86 41.43 -19.42
CA SER A 651 -14.40 42.73 -19.01
C SER A 651 -14.82 43.63 -20.18
N SER A 652 -14.16 43.52 -21.34
CA SER A 652 -14.46 44.35 -22.51
C SER A 652 -15.62 43.83 -23.36
N THR A 653 -15.79 42.51 -23.42
CA THR A 653 -16.82 41.86 -24.24
C THR A 653 -18.09 41.52 -23.45
N GLY A 654 -17.98 41.33 -22.13
CA GLY A 654 -19.04 40.76 -21.30
C GLY A 654 -19.26 39.26 -21.52
N LEU A 655 -18.42 38.61 -22.33
CA LEU A 655 -18.50 37.19 -22.63
C LEU A 655 -17.62 36.38 -21.67
N LEU A 656 -18.06 35.16 -21.36
CA LEU A 656 -17.27 34.21 -20.57
C LEU A 656 -15.97 33.85 -21.30
N LEU A 657 -14.84 34.04 -20.60
CA LEU A 657 -13.54 33.47 -20.92
C LEU A 657 -12.74 33.29 -19.62
N GLU A 658 -12.30 32.07 -19.34
CA GLU A 658 -11.59 31.72 -18.11
C GLU A 658 -10.46 30.73 -18.38
N VAL A 659 -9.37 30.83 -17.63
CA VAL A 659 -8.32 29.79 -17.61
C VAL A 659 -8.79 28.67 -16.68
N VAL A 660 -9.07 27.51 -17.25
CA VAL A 660 -9.71 26.38 -16.56
C VAL A 660 -8.77 25.22 -16.26
N ASN A 661 -7.64 25.12 -16.96
CA ASN A 661 -6.60 24.13 -16.65
C ASN A 661 -5.23 24.80 -16.56
N PHE A 662 -4.56 24.55 -15.43
CA PHE A 662 -3.20 24.98 -15.14
C PHE A 662 -2.29 23.75 -15.20
N ASN A 663 -1.94 23.29 -16.41
CA ASN A 663 -1.30 21.98 -16.60
C ASN A 663 0.23 22.05 -16.42
N VAL A 664 0.90 22.94 -17.16
CA VAL A 664 2.37 23.07 -17.13
C VAL A 664 2.74 24.55 -17.12
N GLU A 665 3.52 24.96 -16.11
CA GLU A 665 3.95 26.35 -15.97
C GLU A 665 4.57 26.86 -17.27
N ARG A 666 4.05 27.98 -17.78
CA ARG A 666 4.49 28.67 -19.02
C ARG A 666 4.30 27.90 -20.33
N GLN A 667 3.89 26.64 -20.31
CA GLN A 667 3.80 25.81 -21.52
C GLN A 667 2.39 25.38 -21.87
N GLN A 668 1.55 25.05 -20.88
CA GLN A 668 0.26 24.46 -21.16
C GLN A 668 -0.79 24.94 -20.17
N TYR A 669 -1.69 25.77 -20.71
CA TYR A 669 -2.93 26.20 -20.05
C TYR A 669 -4.09 25.87 -20.97
N VAL A 670 -5.31 25.78 -20.43
CA VAL A 670 -6.52 25.68 -21.26
C VAL A 670 -7.47 26.79 -20.85
N CYS A 671 -7.95 27.53 -21.85
CA CYS A 671 -8.96 28.56 -21.68
C CYS A 671 -10.30 28.04 -22.21
N ALA A 672 -11.37 28.26 -21.46
CA ALA A 672 -12.73 27.90 -21.84
C ALA A 672 -13.62 29.14 -21.88
N GLY A 673 -14.54 29.22 -22.83
CA GLY A 673 -15.34 30.42 -23.01
C GLY A 673 -16.22 30.38 -24.26
N HIS A 674 -16.83 31.53 -24.56
CA HIS A 674 -17.57 31.73 -25.80
C HIS A 674 -16.63 31.68 -27.00
N LEU A 675 -17.10 31.18 -28.15
CA LEU A 675 -16.32 31.09 -29.39
C LEU A 675 -15.73 32.45 -29.77
N GLN A 676 -16.53 33.52 -29.67
CA GLN A 676 -16.08 34.88 -29.96
C GLN A 676 -14.92 35.33 -29.07
N ALA A 677 -14.98 35.05 -27.75
CA ALA A 677 -13.93 35.44 -26.82
C ALA A 677 -12.64 34.61 -27.02
N LEU A 678 -12.78 33.32 -27.35
CA LEU A 678 -11.66 32.43 -27.68
C LEU A 678 -10.98 32.82 -28.98
N TRP A 679 -11.74 33.27 -29.97
CA TRP A 679 -11.20 33.79 -31.22
C TRP A 679 -10.37 35.07 -30.97
N ILE A 680 -10.90 36.02 -30.19
CA ILE A 680 -10.16 37.22 -29.78
C ILE A 680 -8.87 36.84 -29.05
N LEU A 681 -8.92 35.87 -28.14
CA LEU A 681 -7.75 35.37 -27.42
C LEU A 681 -6.68 34.83 -28.39
N GLY A 682 -7.08 34.01 -29.37
CA GLY A 682 -6.18 33.47 -30.38
C GLY A 682 -5.49 34.56 -31.20
N GLN A 683 -6.28 35.47 -31.76
CA GLN A 683 -5.77 36.59 -32.56
C GLN A 683 -4.88 37.53 -31.74
N ALA A 684 -5.25 37.83 -30.49
CA ALA A 684 -4.43 38.65 -29.60
C ALA A 684 -3.08 37.99 -29.31
N CYS A 685 -3.06 36.68 -29.03
CA CYS A 685 -1.83 35.94 -28.85
C CYS A 685 -0.93 35.96 -30.10
N ASP A 686 -1.49 35.84 -31.30
CA ASP A 686 -0.73 35.86 -32.55
C ASP A 686 -0.17 37.25 -32.87
N MET A 687 -0.94 38.32 -32.61
CA MET A 687 -0.48 39.71 -32.74
C MET A 687 0.65 40.03 -31.75
N LEU A 688 0.50 39.60 -30.49
CA LEU A 688 1.53 39.76 -29.46
C LEU A 688 2.79 38.98 -29.79
N ALA A 689 2.67 37.80 -30.40
CA ALA A 689 3.82 36.99 -30.79
C ALA A 689 4.57 37.56 -32.00
N SER A 690 3.89 38.33 -32.85
CA SER A 690 4.44 38.86 -34.10
C SER A 690 5.11 40.23 -33.94
N ASN A 691 4.81 40.95 -32.86
CA ASN A 691 5.32 42.30 -32.61
C ASN A 691 6.27 42.34 -31.39
N PRO A 692 7.60 42.36 -31.61
CA PRO A 692 8.58 42.40 -30.53
C PRO A 692 8.62 43.75 -29.77
N GLU A 693 8.02 44.83 -30.31
CA GLU A 693 7.93 46.14 -29.64
C GLU A 693 6.89 46.17 -28.51
N PHE A 694 5.90 45.27 -28.52
CA PHE A 694 4.95 45.14 -27.42
C PHE A 694 5.61 44.45 -26.23
N SER A 695 6.34 45.23 -25.43
CA SER A 695 6.78 44.81 -24.09
C SER A 695 5.55 44.66 -23.20
N MET A 696 5.11 43.41 -23.03
CA MET A 696 3.93 42.93 -22.27
C MET A 696 3.93 43.26 -20.75
N CYS A 697 4.61 44.32 -20.32
CA CYS A 697 4.51 44.89 -18.98
C CYS A 697 3.58 46.11 -18.90
N SER A 698 3.16 46.68 -20.04
CA SER A 698 2.20 47.78 -20.08
C SER A 698 0.78 47.23 -20.34
N SER A 699 -0.16 47.50 -19.43
CA SER A 699 -1.57 47.11 -19.60
C SER A 699 -2.15 47.68 -20.90
N LYS A 700 -1.76 48.92 -21.23
CA LYS A 700 -2.25 49.71 -22.38
C LYS A 700 -2.10 49.03 -23.75
N ASP A 701 -1.04 48.25 -23.96
CA ASP A 701 -0.81 47.59 -25.24
C ASP A 701 -1.79 46.43 -25.46
N THR A 702 -2.01 45.65 -24.40
CA THR A 702 -3.03 44.59 -24.36
C THR A 702 -4.41 45.17 -24.61
N GLU A 703 -4.69 46.32 -23.99
CA GLU A 703 -5.96 47.03 -24.16
C GLU A 703 -6.22 47.45 -25.61
N THR A 704 -5.19 48.00 -26.25
CA THR A 704 -5.28 48.50 -27.62
C THR A 704 -5.57 47.37 -28.60
N ILE A 705 -4.85 46.25 -28.47
CA ILE A 705 -5.03 45.06 -29.33
C ILE A 705 -6.44 44.50 -29.17
N VAL A 706 -6.91 44.28 -27.94
CA VAL A 706 -8.23 43.70 -27.71
C VAL A 706 -9.33 44.64 -28.23
N ARG A 707 -9.22 45.96 -28.05
CA ARG A 707 -10.19 46.93 -28.58
C ARG A 707 -10.27 46.92 -30.11
N GLN A 708 -9.14 46.69 -30.80
CA GLN A 708 -9.12 46.54 -32.25
C GLN A 708 -9.78 45.25 -32.72
N LEU A 709 -9.65 44.16 -31.96
CA LEU A 709 -10.18 42.84 -32.34
C LEU A 709 -11.69 42.66 -32.08
N ILE A 710 -12.27 43.38 -31.11
CA ILE A 710 -13.71 43.25 -30.75
C ILE A 710 -14.65 43.51 -31.95
N PRO A 711 -14.50 44.60 -32.74
CA PRO A 711 -15.33 44.82 -33.91
C PRO A 711 -15.17 43.72 -34.97
N MET A 712 -13.95 43.22 -35.18
CA MET A 712 -13.67 42.15 -36.15
C MET A 712 -14.35 40.84 -35.74
N ALA A 713 -14.33 40.52 -34.45
CA ALA A 713 -14.99 39.33 -33.90
C ALA A 713 -16.52 39.37 -34.06
N LYS A 714 -17.13 40.56 -34.09
CA LYS A 714 -18.59 40.72 -34.30
C LYS A 714 -19.01 40.55 -35.76
N VAL A 715 -18.11 40.82 -36.71
CA VAL A 715 -18.35 40.71 -38.16
C VAL A 715 -17.96 39.33 -38.70
N ALA A 716 -17.21 38.55 -37.94
CA ALA A 716 -16.85 37.17 -38.28
C ALA A 716 -18.11 36.31 -38.53
N SER A 717 -17.99 35.34 -39.45
CA SER A 717 -19.07 34.40 -39.76
C SER A 717 -19.52 33.66 -38.50
N HIS A 718 -20.83 33.57 -38.30
CA HIS A 718 -21.43 32.80 -37.21
C HIS A 718 -21.98 31.46 -37.76
N PRO A 719 -21.65 30.31 -37.14
CA PRO A 719 -20.80 30.14 -35.97
C PRO A 719 -19.31 30.37 -36.27
N ILE A 720 -18.57 30.94 -35.32
CA ILE A 720 -17.13 31.22 -35.47
C ILE A 720 -16.35 29.91 -35.40
N GLU A 721 -15.65 29.57 -36.47
CA GLU A 721 -14.71 28.46 -36.47
C GLU A 721 -13.36 28.91 -35.85
N LEU A 722 -12.86 28.12 -34.90
CA LEU A 722 -11.60 28.40 -34.24
C LEU A 722 -10.45 27.71 -34.99
N ASP A 723 -9.55 28.52 -35.52
CA ASP A 723 -8.32 28.05 -36.17
C ASP A 723 -7.17 27.88 -35.18
N ARG A 724 -6.21 27.04 -35.56
CA ARG A 724 -4.94 26.89 -34.83
C ARG A 724 -4.08 28.14 -35.03
N GLY A 725 -3.80 28.86 -33.95
CA GLY A 725 -2.88 29.99 -33.93
C GLY A 725 -1.42 29.56 -33.64
N ARG A 726 -0.54 30.55 -33.48
CA ARG A 726 0.87 30.34 -33.13
C ARG A 726 1.03 29.79 -31.71
N ALA A 727 0.25 30.33 -30.78
CA ALA A 727 0.28 29.96 -29.36
C ALA A 727 -1.00 29.25 -28.89
N THR A 728 -2.02 29.15 -29.72
CA THR A 728 -3.34 28.60 -29.38
C THR A 728 -3.69 27.38 -30.23
N VAL A 729 -4.27 26.36 -29.60
CA VAL A 729 -4.74 25.12 -30.26
C VAL A 729 -6.15 24.82 -29.76
N PRO A 730 -7.18 24.98 -30.60
CA PRO A 730 -8.56 24.61 -30.27
C PRO A 730 -8.67 23.12 -29.95
N LEU A 731 -9.44 22.77 -28.91
CA LEU A 731 -9.69 21.39 -28.53
C LEU A 731 -10.86 20.85 -29.34
N SER A 732 -10.55 20.08 -30.38
CA SER A 732 -11.54 19.58 -31.33
C SER A 732 -12.62 18.73 -30.66
N GLY A 733 -13.87 19.12 -30.88
CA GLY A 733 -15.03 18.37 -30.42
C GLY A 733 -15.29 18.45 -28.91
N ILE A 734 -14.77 19.50 -28.26
CA ILE A 734 -15.21 19.96 -26.96
C ILE A 734 -16.00 21.26 -27.14
N ASP A 735 -17.25 21.21 -26.71
CA ASP A 735 -18.26 22.25 -26.90
C ASP A 735 -18.88 22.70 -25.56
N ILE A 736 -18.26 22.32 -24.44
CA ILE A 736 -18.71 22.62 -23.07
C ILE A 736 -17.54 23.28 -22.31
N PRO A 737 -17.74 24.47 -21.69
CA PRO A 737 -16.68 25.16 -20.97
C PRO A 737 -16.54 24.63 -19.54
N PHE A 738 -16.14 23.37 -19.38
CA PHE A 738 -16.06 22.73 -18.07
C PHE A 738 -14.95 23.33 -17.17
N HIS A 739 -15.13 23.22 -15.86
CA HIS A 739 -14.37 23.91 -14.81
C HIS A 739 -14.50 25.44 -14.78
N SER A 740 -15.26 26.06 -15.69
CA SER A 740 -15.56 27.49 -15.63
C SER A 740 -16.71 27.81 -14.66
N SER A 741 -16.84 29.09 -14.32
CA SER A 741 -17.95 29.61 -13.51
C SER A 741 -19.33 29.43 -14.16
N TYR A 742 -19.41 29.18 -15.47
CA TYR A 742 -20.66 29.00 -16.20
C TYR A 742 -21.49 27.82 -15.68
N LEU A 743 -20.83 26.72 -15.31
CA LEU A 743 -21.49 25.52 -14.80
C LEU A 743 -21.84 25.59 -13.30
N ARG A 744 -21.53 26.72 -12.62
CA ARG A 744 -21.71 26.85 -11.17
C ARG A 744 -23.15 26.65 -10.73
N ALA A 745 -24.12 27.10 -11.53
CA ALA A 745 -25.55 26.94 -11.23
C ALA A 745 -26.00 25.47 -11.17
N GLY A 746 -25.31 24.56 -11.88
CA GLY A 746 -25.62 23.13 -11.90
C GLY A 746 -25.00 22.32 -10.76
N ILE A 747 -24.10 22.92 -9.95
CA ILE A 747 -23.32 22.19 -8.94
C ILE A 747 -24.20 21.68 -7.80
N ASP A 748 -25.25 22.41 -7.41
CA ASP A 748 -26.09 22.01 -6.26
C ASP A 748 -26.84 20.71 -6.54
N VAL A 749 -27.35 20.52 -7.77
CA VAL A 749 -28.00 19.27 -8.21
C VAL A 749 -27.00 18.11 -8.21
N PHE A 750 -25.80 18.35 -8.74
CA PHE A 750 -24.77 17.31 -8.76
C PHE A 750 -24.28 16.96 -7.34
N ARG A 751 -24.25 17.93 -6.42
CA ARG A 751 -23.92 17.69 -5.00
C ARG A 751 -24.97 16.80 -4.32
N GLU A 752 -26.26 17.07 -4.54
CA GLU A 752 -27.34 16.22 -4.02
C GLU A 752 -27.18 14.76 -4.48
N CYS A 753 -26.77 14.57 -5.74
CA CYS A 753 -26.47 13.25 -6.31
C CYS A 753 -25.28 12.58 -5.61
N LEU A 754 -24.17 13.32 -5.39
CA LEU A 754 -22.99 12.78 -4.70
C LEU A 754 -23.26 12.40 -3.25
N VAL A 755 -24.06 13.18 -2.51
CA VAL A 755 -24.43 12.89 -1.11
C VAL A 755 -25.21 11.58 -1.00
N GLN A 756 -25.96 11.19 -2.03
CA GLN A 756 -26.66 9.90 -2.07
C GLN A 756 -25.75 8.72 -2.45
N MET A 757 -24.58 8.99 -3.02
CA MET A 757 -23.63 7.99 -3.54
C MET A 757 -22.44 7.76 -2.60
N ILE A 758 -22.09 8.75 -1.77
CA ILE A 758 -20.99 8.70 -0.82
C ILE A 758 -21.60 8.59 0.58
N SER A 759 -21.44 7.43 1.21
CA SER A 759 -21.84 7.22 2.61
C SER A 759 -20.78 7.82 3.54
N GLU A 760 -21.24 8.49 4.61
CA GLU A 760 -20.34 9.11 5.60
C GLU A 760 -19.48 8.04 6.30
N GLU A 761 -20.05 6.87 6.56
CA GLU A 761 -19.38 5.73 7.16
C GLU A 761 -18.28 5.15 6.26
N ALA A 762 -18.35 5.38 4.94
CA ALA A 762 -17.40 4.84 3.98
C ALA A 762 -16.14 5.71 3.81
N VAL A 763 -16.11 6.90 4.39
CA VAL A 763 -15.00 7.85 4.29
C VAL A 763 -13.98 7.61 5.40
N VAL A 764 -12.76 7.21 5.01
CA VAL A 764 -11.63 6.96 5.92
C VAL A 764 -10.61 8.10 5.80
N PRO A 765 -10.60 9.10 6.71
CA PRO A 765 -9.77 10.29 6.56
C PRO A 765 -8.27 10.00 6.45
N GLU A 766 -7.78 8.97 7.12
CA GLU A 766 -6.37 8.55 7.14
C GLU A 766 -5.86 8.13 5.75
N GLN A 767 -6.75 7.72 4.86
CA GLN A 767 -6.41 7.40 3.47
C GLN A 767 -6.34 8.64 2.56
N LEU A 768 -6.89 9.77 3.00
CA LEU A 768 -6.93 11.03 2.25
C LEU A 768 -5.89 12.03 2.74
N ILE A 769 -5.76 12.19 4.06
CA ILE A 769 -4.93 13.22 4.69
C ILE A 769 -3.47 13.08 4.27
N GLY A 770 -2.93 14.13 3.66
CA GLY A 770 -1.55 14.16 3.16
C GLY A 770 -1.28 13.26 1.94
N LYS A 771 -2.27 12.50 1.45
CA LYS A 771 -2.14 11.56 0.31
C LYS A 771 -2.86 12.07 -0.93
N PHE A 772 -4.14 12.43 -0.79
CA PHE A 772 -4.98 12.91 -1.88
C PHE A 772 -4.66 14.37 -2.21
N ILE A 773 -4.53 14.71 -3.49
CA ILE A 773 -4.37 16.11 -3.95
C ILE A 773 -5.59 16.49 -4.82
N PRO A 774 -6.56 17.25 -4.28
CA PRO A 774 -7.73 17.67 -5.04
C PRO A 774 -7.38 18.74 -6.08
N ASN A 775 -8.03 18.70 -7.25
CA ASN A 775 -7.81 19.68 -8.32
C ASN A 775 -8.14 21.12 -7.86
N VAL A 776 -9.18 21.27 -7.04
CA VAL A 776 -9.66 22.59 -6.57
C VAL A 776 -8.61 23.28 -5.69
N MET A 777 -7.85 22.51 -4.91
CA MET A 777 -6.93 23.03 -3.90
C MET A 777 -5.46 22.99 -4.33
N GLY A 778 -5.08 22.05 -5.21
CA GLY A 778 -3.71 21.90 -5.71
C GLY A 778 -2.67 21.60 -4.62
N THR A 779 -3.11 21.18 -3.44
CA THR A 779 -2.28 20.88 -2.26
C THR A 779 -2.78 19.61 -1.58
N PRO A 780 -1.94 18.90 -0.81
CA PRO A 780 -2.37 17.69 -0.10
C PRO A 780 -3.56 17.97 0.81
N PHE A 781 -4.56 17.11 0.75
CA PHE A 781 -5.79 17.21 1.52
C PHE A 781 -5.49 17.23 3.02
N SER A 782 -6.13 18.13 3.75
CA SER A 782 -6.03 18.24 5.20
C SER A 782 -7.38 18.61 5.82
N LEU A 783 -7.59 18.20 7.07
CA LEU A 783 -8.72 18.62 7.90
C LEU A 783 -8.37 19.84 8.77
N ASP A 784 -7.15 20.37 8.66
CA ASP A 784 -6.73 21.56 9.40
C ASP A 784 -7.63 22.75 9.07
N ARG A 785 -7.96 23.53 10.10
CA ARG A 785 -8.82 24.72 9.96
C ARG A 785 -8.38 25.65 8.82
N LYS A 786 -7.07 25.88 8.67
CA LYS A 786 -6.51 26.72 7.58
C LYS A 786 -6.85 26.19 6.19
N TYR A 787 -6.83 24.87 6.01
CA TYR A 787 -7.17 24.24 4.74
C TYR A 787 -8.66 24.41 4.44
N VAL A 788 -9.53 24.22 5.44
CA VAL A 788 -10.98 24.38 5.31
C VAL A 788 -11.37 25.84 5.03
N GLU A 789 -10.72 26.80 5.69
CA GLU A 789 -10.91 28.24 5.44
C GLU A 789 -10.56 28.62 3.98
N GLU A 790 -9.44 28.11 3.48
CA GLU A 790 -9.03 28.34 2.09
C GLU A 790 -9.98 27.67 1.10
N ALA A 791 -10.41 26.43 1.36
CA ALA A 791 -11.38 25.74 0.53
C ALA A 791 -12.74 26.47 0.48
N ALA A 792 -13.19 27.01 1.62
CA ALA A 792 -14.40 27.84 1.68
C ALA A 792 -14.25 29.13 0.86
N ARG A 793 -13.07 29.76 0.90
CA ARG A 793 -12.75 30.97 0.12
C ARG A 793 -12.73 30.71 -1.39
N VAL A 794 -12.05 29.64 -1.82
CA VAL A 794 -11.90 29.28 -3.24
C VAL A 794 -13.24 28.85 -3.85
N THR A 795 -14.01 28.01 -3.15
CA THR A 795 -15.27 27.46 -3.68
C THR A 795 -16.48 28.38 -3.46
N GLY A 796 -16.41 29.27 -2.47
CA GLY A 796 -17.57 30.02 -1.99
C GLY A 796 -18.66 29.12 -1.38
N SER A 797 -18.31 27.92 -0.91
CA SER A 797 -19.27 26.95 -0.37
C SER A 797 -19.94 27.44 0.91
N LYS A 798 -21.27 27.49 0.92
CA LYS A 798 -22.08 27.83 2.10
C LYS A 798 -21.91 26.82 3.23
N MET A 799 -21.80 25.54 2.89
CA MET A 799 -21.63 24.44 3.85
C MET A 799 -20.30 24.56 4.60
N LEU A 800 -19.19 24.84 3.89
CA LEU A 800 -17.88 25.01 4.52
C LEU A 800 -17.84 26.25 5.41
N LYS A 801 -18.47 27.36 5.00
CA LYS A 801 -18.60 28.57 5.84
C LYS A 801 -19.39 28.28 7.12
N SER A 802 -20.51 27.56 6.99
CA SER A 802 -21.31 27.13 8.15
C SER A 802 -20.50 26.27 9.12
N LEU A 803 -19.68 25.33 8.62
CA LEU A 803 -18.79 24.50 9.46
C LEU A 803 -17.75 25.32 10.22
N LEU A 804 -17.29 26.44 9.65
CA LEU A 804 -16.33 27.35 10.29
C LEU A 804 -16.97 28.32 11.30
N GLY A 805 -18.29 28.23 11.51
CA GLY A 805 -19.04 29.19 12.34
C GLY A 805 -19.13 30.59 11.74
N GLN A 806 -18.80 30.73 10.45
CA GLN A 806 -18.97 31.95 9.69
C GLN A 806 -20.37 31.90 9.08
N GLY A 807 -21.33 32.57 9.74
CA GLY A 807 -22.75 32.59 9.33
C GLY A 807 -22.95 32.93 7.84
N ALA A 808 -24.06 32.41 7.31
CA ALA A 808 -24.46 32.41 5.89
C ALA A 808 -24.26 33.72 5.12
#